data_AF-A0A6U5BHX2-F1
#
_entry.id   AF-A0A6U5BHX2-F1
#
_cell.length_a   1.000
_cell.length_b   1.000
_cell.length_c   1.000
_cell.angle_alpha   90.00
_cell.angle_beta   90.00
_cell.angle_gamma   90.00
#
_symmetry.space_group_name_H-M   'P 1'
#
loop_
_entity.id
_entity.type
_entity.pdbx_description
1 polymer ?
#
loop_
_entity_poly.entity_id
_entity_poly.type
_entity_poly.pdbx_seq_one_letter_code
_entity_poly.pdbx_strand_id
1 'polypeptide(L)'
;MAFTSRTALAAVLVVSLVGCGVAQREGEPMMEPEMSREAEMNMMMPAHCSIDRVQRVCPRWDEANNFMMNPITGAKYDLDQQEVPCRSSRNMRDITDPAFQSLGFVKLYPGGHSVCGHGNREFYFMARESSLGRAVPDKVMVAFMSGGWCWNAETCGVMDLQLRTMARDALLNSVAAGSAPSVPEAYSRNDVFASGIFQKEPAAVNNKFGDWALVVIPDCTGDLHMGNRSYTYSPADARKCITAHHRGAANAGMAVDWVIRNWAGAKHVLVLGAGYSEASKASGAHGAAVWAPYIKSKLPNAVVRCVIDSSMAVFGPNLNAALAADPWGTSHAMAPDGSPLLPPAEEWHVSTDEFSTLLEWYAWASPSVAFADISSTDDQVQVADFEVTGGLRSDCCLNGCGCNFGTDFGVSAGAPPFGVVGGGRDWTKSRKVTMLRRIRRMPDNYRSWLHSGERRNWLSSARFTHECAVPSNCEPHSRLVNFLYMFATGTTVFNADGSLQVANLPPTNRTYVNRVFGEVTCSGCLGGILGSESMDAEACTSTLGDAETLFTVAPKYMSDWMALWSLNGWEAPDVAGTGSVYRFGHMYEMREGESMGEVAERFGTTVEELLRLNRNLITHVHNPARVREGDVVCVVPQWHNTIDHMGQKICPSDGQRFGERDALQELSEEAMPGEEMEMQGTAQAPMVMEPAKRL
;
A
#
# COMPACT_ATOMS: atom_id res chain seq x y z
N MET A 1 -3.85 27.97 -33.64
CA MET A 1 -2.85 28.49 -34.60
C MET A 1 -1.87 27.37 -34.90
N ALA A 2 -1.63 27.10 -36.18
CA ALA A 2 -0.89 25.97 -36.72
C ALA A 2 0.64 26.19 -36.75
N PHE A 3 1.43 25.11 -36.85
CA PHE A 3 2.65 24.90 -37.66
C PHE A 3 3.44 23.70 -37.05
N THR A 4 3.28 22.43 -37.48
CA THR A 4 3.86 21.67 -38.62
C THR A 4 5.41 21.72 -38.81
N SER A 5 6.07 20.60 -38.46
CA SER A 5 7.02 19.75 -39.25
C SER A 5 7.93 20.34 -40.35
N ARG A 6 9.23 20.02 -40.28
CA ARG A 6 10.18 19.70 -41.39
C ARG A 6 11.28 18.77 -40.86
N THR A 7 11.37 17.49 -41.24
CA THR A 7 12.07 16.87 -42.40
C THR A 7 13.60 17.03 -42.49
N ALA A 8 14.22 15.85 -42.58
CA ALA A 8 15.62 15.46 -42.72
C ALA A 8 16.43 16.05 -43.89
N LEU A 9 17.77 15.99 -43.78
CA LEU A 9 18.68 15.47 -44.82
C LEU A 9 20.08 15.11 -44.27
N ALA A 10 20.49 13.85 -44.51
CA ALA A 10 21.80 13.29 -44.95
C ALA A 10 23.15 13.98 -44.61
N ALA A 11 24.33 13.34 -44.56
CA ALA A 11 24.84 11.96 -44.47
C ALA A 11 26.39 12.11 -44.63
N VAL A 12 27.22 11.42 -43.83
CA VAL A 12 28.62 11.11 -44.20
C VAL A 12 28.99 9.71 -43.69
N LEU A 13 29.40 8.87 -44.64
CA LEU A 13 29.89 7.50 -44.50
C LEU A 13 31.26 7.41 -43.79
N VAL A 14 31.49 6.32 -43.04
CA VAL A 14 32.73 5.52 -43.17
C VAL A 14 32.36 4.04 -43.15
N VAL A 15 32.79 3.34 -44.20
CA VAL A 15 32.68 1.90 -44.45
C VAL A 15 33.89 1.16 -43.91
N SER A 16 33.69 -0.03 -43.35
CA SER A 16 34.63 -1.15 -43.46
C SER A 16 33.88 -2.48 -43.39
N LEU A 17 34.02 -3.22 -44.50
CA LEU A 17 33.48 -4.54 -44.83
C LEU A 17 34.28 -5.66 -44.18
N VAL A 18 33.64 -6.83 -43.96
CA VAL A 18 33.97 -8.21 -44.40
C VAL A 18 32.94 -9.12 -43.68
N GLY A 19 32.18 -10.06 -44.26
CA GLY A 19 32.13 -10.68 -45.58
C GLY A 19 31.60 -12.12 -45.43
N CYS A 20 30.82 -12.58 -46.43
CA CYS A 20 30.20 -13.92 -46.65
C CYS A 20 28.81 -14.16 -46.02
N GLY A 21 27.73 -14.50 -46.74
CA GLY A 21 27.54 -14.80 -48.16
C GLY A 21 26.23 -15.57 -48.40
N VAL A 22 25.18 -14.84 -48.81
CA VAL A 22 24.05 -15.12 -49.72
C VAL A 22 23.52 -16.57 -49.94
N ALA A 23 22.20 -16.76 -49.73
CA ALA A 23 21.26 -17.32 -50.72
C ALA A 23 19.79 -17.12 -50.30
N GLN A 24 19.08 -16.21 -50.99
CA GLN A 24 17.60 -16.14 -50.97
C GLN A 24 17.05 -17.13 -52.01
N ARG A 25 16.04 -17.91 -51.61
CA ARG A 25 15.03 -18.51 -52.49
C ARG A 25 13.66 -18.08 -51.98
N GLU A 26 12.85 -17.55 -52.89
CA GLU A 26 11.48 -17.14 -52.67
C GLU A 26 10.55 -18.36 -52.48
N GLY A 27 9.57 -18.21 -51.58
CA GLY A 27 8.33 -18.99 -51.56
C GLY A 27 8.16 -19.98 -50.40
N GLU A 28 7.79 -19.49 -49.21
CA GLU A 28 7.01 -20.22 -48.18
C GLU A 28 6.50 -19.21 -47.11
N PRO A 29 5.30 -19.43 -46.50
CA PRO A 29 4.70 -18.47 -45.58
C PRO A 29 5.47 -18.41 -44.25
N MET A 30 5.75 -17.19 -43.77
CA MET A 30 6.40 -16.97 -42.47
C MET A 30 5.52 -17.47 -41.32
N MET A 31 5.93 -18.57 -40.69
CA MET A 31 5.51 -18.93 -39.33
C MET A 31 6.11 -17.94 -38.33
N GLU A 32 5.29 -17.45 -37.40
CA GLU A 32 5.74 -16.77 -36.17
C GLU A 32 6.77 -17.66 -35.45
N PRO A 33 7.82 -17.10 -34.82
CA PRO A 33 8.73 -17.91 -34.03
C PRO A 33 8.01 -18.36 -32.75
N GLU A 34 7.52 -19.60 -32.74
CA GLU A 34 7.17 -20.31 -31.52
C GLU A 34 8.40 -20.34 -30.61
N MET A 35 8.34 -19.58 -29.52
CA MET A 35 9.27 -19.66 -28.41
C MET A 35 9.20 -21.09 -27.86
N SER A 36 10.27 -21.86 -28.00
CA SER A 36 10.27 -23.28 -27.61
C SER A 36 10.02 -23.43 -26.11
N ARG A 37 9.18 -24.41 -25.74
CA ARG A 37 8.88 -24.82 -24.36
C ARG A 37 10.11 -25.09 -23.48
N GLU A 38 11.28 -25.30 -24.09
CA GLU A 38 12.53 -25.53 -23.36
C GLU A 38 13.12 -24.24 -22.77
N ALA A 39 12.81 -23.06 -23.34
CA ALA A 39 13.28 -21.78 -22.82
C ALA A 39 12.59 -21.36 -21.51
N GLU A 40 11.34 -21.79 -21.27
CA GLU A 40 10.68 -21.63 -19.95
C GLU A 40 11.14 -22.66 -18.92
N MET A 41 11.73 -23.78 -19.34
CA MET A 41 12.05 -24.93 -18.46
C MET A 41 13.43 -24.86 -17.81
N ASN A 42 14.32 -23.97 -18.26
CA ASN A 42 15.71 -23.86 -17.80
C ASN A 42 15.97 -22.59 -16.97
N MET A 43 15.19 -22.36 -15.92
CA MET A 43 15.73 -21.68 -14.74
C MET A 43 16.55 -22.72 -13.96
N MET A 44 17.88 -22.58 -13.98
CA MET A 44 18.80 -23.40 -13.17
C MET A 44 18.32 -23.42 -11.72
N MET A 45 17.81 -24.57 -11.27
CA MET A 45 17.63 -24.83 -9.85
C MET A 45 19.01 -24.82 -9.18
N PRO A 46 19.17 -24.22 -7.98
CA PRO A 46 20.36 -24.44 -7.18
C PRO A 46 20.55 -25.96 -7.01
N ALA A 47 21.77 -26.46 -7.20
CA ALA A 47 22.10 -27.89 -7.14
C ALA A 47 21.68 -28.59 -5.81
N HIS A 48 21.28 -27.81 -4.80
CA HIS A 48 20.84 -28.25 -3.49
C HIS A 48 19.33 -28.58 -3.38
N CYS A 49 18.46 -28.24 -4.33
CA CYS A 49 17.00 -28.50 -4.24
C CYS A 49 16.45 -29.49 -5.29
N SER A 50 17.29 -30.36 -5.88
CA SER A 50 16.88 -31.28 -6.94
C SER A 50 15.80 -32.28 -6.47
N ILE A 51 14.55 -32.10 -6.91
CA ILE A 51 13.48 -33.11 -6.84
C ILE A 51 13.24 -33.62 -8.26
N ASP A 52 13.28 -34.94 -8.44
CA ASP A 52 13.11 -35.62 -9.74
C ASP A 52 11.76 -35.27 -10.40
N ARG A 53 11.82 -34.67 -11.60
CA ARG A 53 10.63 -34.37 -12.42
C ARG A 53 10.15 -35.62 -13.15
N VAL A 54 9.13 -36.30 -12.63
CA VAL A 54 8.42 -37.36 -13.37
C VAL A 54 7.14 -36.78 -13.98
N GLN A 55 6.97 -36.88 -15.30
CA GLN A 55 5.71 -36.59 -15.99
C GLN A 55 4.55 -37.42 -15.39
N ARG A 56 3.51 -36.77 -14.89
CA ARG A 56 2.38 -37.41 -14.18
C ARG A 56 1.03 -36.98 -14.77
N VAL A 57 0.00 -37.80 -14.61
CA VAL A 57 -1.33 -37.63 -15.24
C VAL A 57 -2.27 -36.84 -14.34
N CYS A 58 -3.12 -35.99 -14.93
CA CYS A 58 -4.02 -35.09 -14.21
C CYS A 58 -4.99 -35.83 -13.25
N PRO A 59 -5.08 -35.42 -11.96
CA PRO A 59 -6.03 -36.01 -11.04
C PRO A 59 -7.49 -35.74 -11.45
N ARG A 60 -8.40 -36.68 -11.13
CA ARG A 60 -9.85 -36.57 -11.32
C ARG A 60 -10.52 -36.31 -9.97
N TRP A 61 -11.38 -35.29 -9.89
CA TRP A 61 -12.19 -35.02 -8.70
C TRP A 61 -13.22 -36.12 -8.48
N ASP A 62 -13.24 -36.68 -7.28
CA ASP A 62 -14.27 -37.61 -6.81
C ASP A 62 -15.34 -36.85 -6.02
N GLU A 63 -16.49 -36.59 -6.66
CA GLU A 63 -17.63 -35.90 -6.05
C GLU A 63 -18.23 -36.66 -4.86
N ALA A 64 -18.07 -37.97 -4.78
CA ALA A 64 -18.65 -38.77 -3.70
C ALA A 64 -17.82 -38.71 -2.41
N ASN A 65 -16.51 -38.52 -2.55
CA ASN A 65 -15.58 -38.65 -1.43
C ASN A 65 -14.75 -37.38 -1.15
N ASN A 66 -14.93 -36.30 -1.92
CA ASN A 66 -14.29 -34.99 -1.75
C ASN A 66 -12.75 -35.04 -1.74
N PHE A 67 -12.14 -35.85 -2.60
CA PHE A 67 -10.69 -35.80 -2.85
C PHE A 67 -10.33 -36.11 -4.30
N MET A 68 -9.13 -35.68 -4.69
CA MET A 68 -8.56 -36.00 -6.00
C MET A 68 -8.07 -37.45 -6.06
N MET A 69 -8.41 -38.12 -7.15
CA MET A 69 -8.00 -39.48 -7.45
C MET A 69 -7.04 -39.48 -8.63
N ASN A 70 -5.99 -40.30 -8.54
CA ASN A 70 -5.19 -40.61 -9.71
C ASN A 70 -6.07 -41.42 -10.70
N PRO A 71 -6.25 -40.95 -11.96
CA PRO A 71 -7.18 -41.58 -12.89
C PRO A 71 -6.70 -42.94 -13.41
N ILE A 72 -5.42 -43.28 -13.22
CA ILE A 72 -4.84 -44.56 -13.62
C ILE A 72 -4.92 -45.55 -12.46
N THR A 73 -4.60 -45.12 -11.24
CA THR A 73 -4.49 -46.03 -10.08
C THR A 73 -5.73 -46.08 -9.21
N GLY A 74 -6.64 -45.11 -9.33
CA GLY A 74 -7.82 -45.00 -8.46
C GLY A 74 -7.46 -44.76 -6.98
N ALA A 75 -6.23 -44.32 -6.70
CA ALA A 75 -5.78 -43.99 -5.34
C ALA A 75 -5.93 -42.50 -5.06
N LYS A 76 -6.09 -42.13 -3.78
CA LYS A 76 -6.05 -40.75 -3.30
C LYS A 76 -4.75 -40.09 -3.78
N TYR A 77 -4.86 -38.92 -4.39
CA TYR A 77 -3.73 -38.22 -4.97
C TYR A 77 -2.77 -37.74 -3.87
N ASP A 78 -1.52 -38.17 -3.96
CA ASP A 78 -0.45 -37.82 -3.03
C ASP A 78 0.20 -36.50 -3.45
N LEU A 79 0.47 -35.63 -2.49
CA LEU A 79 0.83 -34.21 -2.70
C LEU A 79 2.26 -33.99 -3.20
N ASP A 80 3.06 -35.06 -3.28
CA ASP A 80 4.45 -35.06 -3.76
C ASP A 80 4.58 -35.04 -5.31
N GLN A 81 3.54 -34.59 -6.02
CA GLN A 81 3.41 -34.68 -7.47
C GLN A 81 3.10 -33.32 -8.12
N GLN A 82 4.03 -32.37 -7.99
CA GLN A 82 3.94 -31.02 -8.58
C GLN A 82 4.35 -31.03 -10.07
N GLU A 83 3.74 -30.17 -10.89
CA GLU A 83 4.02 -29.89 -12.32
C GLU A 83 3.36 -30.78 -13.40
N VAL A 84 2.03 -30.83 -13.47
CA VAL A 84 1.31 -31.33 -14.68
C VAL A 84 0.56 -30.20 -15.38
N PRO A 85 0.75 -29.96 -16.69
CA PRO A 85 -0.15 -29.12 -17.50
C PRO A 85 -1.47 -29.87 -17.72
N CYS A 86 -2.55 -29.42 -17.09
CA CYS A 86 -3.87 -30.03 -17.29
C CYS A 86 -4.69 -29.24 -18.31
N ARG A 87 -4.88 -29.84 -19.49
CA ARG A 87 -5.95 -29.42 -20.41
C ARG A 87 -7.26 -30.08 -19.98
N SER A 88 -8.04 -29.38 -19.18
CA SER A 88 -9.49 -29.59 -19.21
C SER A 88 -10.22 -28.29 -18.92
N SER A 89 -10.82 -27.71 -19.95
CA SER A 89 -11.98 -26.83 -19.81
C SER A 89 -13.13 -27.70 -19.31
N ARG A 90 -13.51 -27.63 -18.03
CA ARG A 90 -14.81 -28.13 -17.60
C ARG A 90 -15.40 -27.20 -16.55
N ASN A 91 -16.64 -26.78 -16.80
CA ASN A 91 -17.53 -26.05 -15.90
C ASN A 91 -17.31 -24.53 -15.76
N MET A 92 -16.82 -23.84 -16.79
CA MET A 92 -17.10 -22.41 -16.95
C MET A 92 -18.50 -22.23 -17.52
N ARG A 93 -19.47 -22.06 -16.62
CA ARG A 93 -20.86 -21.80 -16.97
C ARG A 93 -21.05 -20.31 -17.21
N ASP A 94 -21.91 -19.97 -18.17
CA ASP A 94 -22.35 -18.59 -18.41
C ASP A 94 -23.52 -18.26 -17.46
N ILE A 95 -23.82 -16.98 -17.24
CA ILE A 95 -24.98 -16.52 -16.48
C ILE A 95 -26.31 -17.09 -17.00
N THR A 96 -26.38 -17.43 -18.28
CA THR A 96 -27.58 -18.04 -18.88
C THR A 96 -27.81 -19.50 -18.45
N ASP A 97 -26.86 -20.13 -17.74
CA ASP A 97 -26.99 -21.51 -17.26
C ASP A 97 -28.12 -21.62 -16.21
N PRO A 98 -29.04 -22.61 -16.33
CA PRO A 98 -30.14 -22.81 -15.39
C PRO A 98 -29.70 -22.97 -13.92
N ALA A 99 -28.45 -23.34 -13.65
CA ALA A 99 -27.91 -23.41 -12.30
C ALA A 99 -27.95 -22.05 -11.57
N PHE A 100 -27.82 -20.93 -12.30
CA PHE A 100 -27.98 -19.59 -11.73
C PHE A 100 -29.44 -19.26 -11.37
N GLN A 101 -30.42 -19.97 -11.93
CA GLN A 101 -31.85 -19.82 -11.59
C GLN A 101 -32.19 -20.37 -10.20
N SER A 102 -31.34 -21.25 -9.64
CA SER A 102 -31.49 -21.78 -8.28
C SER A 102 -31.16 -20.76 -7.18
N LEU A 103 -30.77 -19.52 -7.54
CA LEU A 103 -30.52 -18.41 -6.62
C LEU A 103 -29.38 -18.64 -5.61
N GLY A 104 -28.70 -19.80 -5.63
CA GLY A 104 -27.52 -20.13 -4.84
C GLY A 104 -26.20 -19.80 -5.55
N PHE A 105 -25.08 -20.08 -4.88
CA PHE A 105 -23.76 -19.96 -5.50
C PHE A 105 -23.52 -21.10 -6.49
N VAL A 106 -22.97 -20.74 -7.65
CA VAL A 106 -22.45 -21.68 -8.65
C VAL A 106 -20.93 -21.66 -8.55
N LYS A 107 -20.32 -22.85 -8.41
CA LYS A 107 -18.87 -23.00 -8.53
C LYS A 107 -18.47 -22.95 -10.00
N LEU A 108 -17.49 -22.12 -10.31
CA LEU A 108 -16.96 -21.92 -11.64
C LEU A 108 -15.50 -22.37 -11.65
N TYR A 109 -15.23 -23.38 -12.46
CA TYR A 109 -13.91 -23.98 -12.61
C TYR A 109 -13.32 -23.48 -13.92
N PRO A 110 -12.45 -22.45 -13.90
CA PRO A 110 -11.87 -21.92 -15.13
C PRO A 110 -11.02 -22.93 -15.87
N GLY A 111 -10.45 -23.91 -15.16
CA GLY A 111 -9.48 -24.83 -15.72
C GLY A 111 -8.27 -24.08 -16.27
N GLY A 112 -7.59 -24.67 -17.25
CA GLY A 112 -6.46 -24.01 -17.92
C GLY A 112 -5.24 -23.81 -17.00
N HIS A 113 -4.68 -22.60 -16.99
CA HIS A 113 -3.46 -22.26 -16.24
C HIS A 113 -3.69 -22.13 -14.72
N SER A 114 -4.93 -22.26 -14.23
CA SER A 114 -5.25 -22.13 -12.82
C SER A 114 -4.45 -23.10 -11.95
N VAL A 115 -3.84 -22.59 -10.88
CA VAL A 115 -3.02 -23.39 -9.96
C VAL A 115 -2.94 -22.71 -8.60
N CYS A 116 -3.03 -23.50 -7.53
CA CYS A 116 -2.83 -23.04 -6.16
C CYS A 116 -1.38 -23.18 -5.73
N GLY A 117 -1.03 -22.62 -4.57
CA GLY A 117 0.35 -22.36 -4.17
C GLY A 117 1.27 -23.59 -4.13
N HIS A 118 0.77 -24.81 -3.91
CA HIS A 118 1.59 -26.04 -3.98
C HIS A 118 1.32 -26.89 -5.23
N GLY A 119 0.79 -26.29 -6.30
CA GLY A 119 0.73 -26.92 -7.63
C GLY A 119 -0.56 -27.69 -7.92
N ASN A 120 -1.45 -27.86 -6.94
CA ASN A 120 -2.77 -28.43 -7.21
C ASN A 120 -3.60 -27.47 -8.07
N ARG A 121 -4.52 -28.02 -8.87
CA ARG A 121 -5.34 -27.26 -9.82
C ARG A 121 -6.80 -27.16 -9.40
N GLU A 122 -7.05 -27.19 -8.09
CA GLU A 122 -8.40 -27.15 -7.50
C GLU A 122 -8.96 -25.74 -7.36
N PHE A 123 -8.38 -24.76 -8.05
CA PHE A 123 -8.90 -23.40 -8.04
C PHE A 123 -10.29 -23.34 -8.67
N TYR A 124 -11.21 -22.73 -7.93
CA TYR A 124 -12.51 -22.32 -8.42
C TYR A 124 -12.87 -20.98 -7.79
N PHE A 125 -13.69 -20.22 -8.50
CA PHE A 125 -14.36 -19.05 -7.95
C PHE A 125 -15.86 -19.32 -7.93
N MET A 126 -16.62 -18.49 -7.23
CA MET A 126 -18.07 -18.68 -7.13
C MET A 126 -18.79 -17.43 -7.59
N ALA A 127 -19.94 -17.62 -8.20
CA ALA A 127 -20.82 -16.55 -8.61
C ALA A 127 -22.24 -16.81 -8.13
N ARG A 128 -22.95 -15.76 -7.75
CA ARG A 128 -24.37 -15.78 -7.42
C ARG A 128 -25.05 -14.60 -8.09
N GLU A 129 -26.21 -14.86 -8.68
CA GLU A 129 -27.00 -13.84 -9.35
C GLU A 129 -27.70 -12.88 -8.38
N SER A 130 -28.10 -11.72 -8.87
CA SER A 130 -28.94 -10.78 -8.13
C SER A 130 -30.21 -11.48 -7.61
N SER A 131 -30.63 -11.17 -6.39
CA SER A 131 -31.90 -11.65 -5.84
C SER A 131 -33.12 -11.18 -6.63
N LEU A 132 -32.96 -10.20 -7.53
CA LEU A 132 -34.01 -9.69 -8.41
C LEU A 132 -34.15 -10.48 -9.74
N GLY A 133 -33.32 -11.49 -10.00
CA GLY A 133 -33.47 -12.42 -11.14
C GLY A 133 -33.46 -11.77 -12.52
N ARG A 134 -32.68 -10.69 -12.71
CA ARG A 134 -32.59 -9.97 -14.01
C ARG A 134 -31.59 -10.65 -14.95
N ALA A 135 -31.79 -10.52 -16.27
CA ALA A 135 -30.91 -11.10 -17.29
C ALA A 135 -29.47 -10.55 -17.24
N VAL A 136 -29.27 -9.31 -16.77
CA VAL A 136 -27.98 -8.71 -16.39
C VAL A 136 -28.24 -7.79 -15.17
N PRO A 137 -27.47 -7.90 -14.07
CA PRO A 137 -27.63 -7.06 -12.90
C PRO A 137 -27.08 -5.65 -13.13
N ASP A 138 -27.76 -4.63 -12.59
CA ASP A 138 -27.25 -3.25 -12.58
C ASP A 138 -26.08 -3.08 -11.58
N LYS A 139 -25.97 -3.96 -10.58
CA LYS A 139 -25.03 -3.86 -9.47
C LYS A 139 -24.32 -5.18 -9.20
N VAL A 140 -22.99 -5.14 -9.15
CA VAL A 140 -22.10 -6.30 -9.01
C VAL A 140 -21.11 -6.08 -7.87
N MET A 141 -20.94 -7.08 -7.02
CA MET A 141 -19.85 -7.17 -6.06
C MET A 141 -18.80 -8.18 -6.54
N VAL A 142 -17.52 -7.80 -6.53
CA VAL A 142 -16.39 -8.69 -6.83
C VAL A 142 -15.51 -8.75 -5.59
N ALA A 143 -15.59 -9.85 -4.85
CA ALA A 143 -14.93 -10.04 -3.58
C ALA A 143 -13.67 -10.90 -3.72
N PHE A 144 -12.51 -10.24 -3.60
CA PHE A 144 -11.21 -10.87 -3.44
C PHE A 144 -11.04 -11.29 -1.98
N MET A 145 -11.01 -12.60 -1.75
CA MET A 145 -10.84 -13.16 -0.43
C MET A 145 -9.41 -13.65 -0.26
N SER A 146 -8.80 -13.44 0.90
CA SER A 146 -7.54 -14.11 1.26
C SER A 146 -7.54 -14.51 2.72
N GLY A 147 -6.75 -15.52 3.05
CA GLY A 147 -6.56 -16.01 4.41
C GLY A 147 -5.17 -15.82 4.96
N GLY A 148 -4.24 -15.38 4.12
CA GLY A 148 -2.84 -15.24 4.46
C GLY A 148 -1.98 -15.28 3.21
N TRP A 149 -0.75 -14.83 3.36
CA TRP A 149 0.23 -14.63 2.31
C TRP A 149 1.53 -15.32 2.68
N CYS A 150 2.46 -15.52 1.75
CA CYS A 150 3.76 -16.10 2.08
C CYS A 150 4.88 -15.57 1.21
N TRP A 151 6.10 -15.57 1.76
CA TRP A 151 7.28 -14.93 1.16
C TRP A 151 8.61 -15.65 1.51
N ASN A 152 8.53 -16.78 2.22
CA ASN A 152 9.69 -17.61 2.56
C ASN A 152 9.26 -19.08 2.71
N ALA A 153 10.24 -19.97 2.92
CA ALA A 153 9.98 -21.40 3.02
C ALA A 153 9.05 -21.75 4.19
N GLU A 154 9.14 -21.04 5.31
CA GLU A 154 8.31 -21.26 6.50
C GLU A 154 6.84 -20.87 6.26
N THR A 155 6.60 -19.67 5.74
CA THR A 155 5.25 -19.12 5.50
C THR A 155 4.55 -19.82 4.34
N CYS A 156 5.31 -20.29 3.34
CA CYS A 156 4.77 -21.05 2.22
C CYS A 156 4.64 -22.55 2.53
N GLY A 157 5.35 -23.07 3.54
CA GLY A 157 5.67 -24.50 3.72
C GLY A 157 4.62 -25.40 4.38
N VAL A 158 4.92 -26.70 4.39
CA VAL A 158 4.14 -27.79 5.04
C VAL A 158 4.85 -28.42 6.25
N MET A 159 6.10 -28.01 6.55
CA MET A 159 6.94 -28.65 7.58
C MET A 159 6.43 -28.40 9.00
N ASP A 160 6.05 -27.15 9.28
CA ASP A 160 5.26 -26.79 10.45
C ASP A 160 4.03 -26.02 9.97
N LEU A 161 2.89 -26.70 9.96
CA LEU A 161 1.64 -26.14 9.52
C LEU A 161 1.18 -24.97 10.40
N GLN A 162 1.72 -24.81 11.61
CA GLN A 162 1.47 -23.64 12.43
C GLN A 162 2.11 -22.38 11.84
N LEU A 163 3.22 -22.49 11.11
CA LEU A 163 3.90 -21.35 10.49
C LEU A 163 3.37 -21.00 9.10
N ARG A 164 2.68 -21.94 8.42
CA ARG A 164 2.16 -21.74 7.06
C ARG A 164 1.05 -20.68 6.96
N THR A 165 1.36 -19.47 6.58
CA THR A 165 0.36 -18.42 6.36
C THR A 165 -0.33 -18.50 4.98
N MET A 166 0.27 -19.17 3.98
CA MET A 166 -0.36 -19.36 2.67
C MET A 166 -1.72 -20.07 2.76
N ALA A 167 -2.77 -19.43 2.23
CA ALA A 167 -4.13 -19.97 2.17
C ALA A 167 -4.59 -20.55 3.52
N ARG A 168 -4.28 -19.85 4.63
CA ARG A 168 -4.53 -20.31 6.00
C ARG A 168 -5.98 -20.75 6.22
N ASP A 169 -6.94 -20.05 5.62
CA ASP A 169 -8.36 -20.34 5.74
C ASP A 169 -8.74 -21.74 5.24
N ALA A 170 -8.00 -22.28 4.28
CA ALA A 170 -8.24 -23.63 3.76
C ALA A 170 -7.95 -24.69 4.83
N LEU A 171 -7.04 -24.41 5.76
CA LEU A 171 -6.67 -25.31 6.85
C LEU A 171 -7.74 -25.38 7.94
N LEU A 172 -8.61 -24.38 8.05
CA LEU A 172 -9.69 -24.35 9.04
C LEU A 172 -10.74 -25.45 8.82
N ASN A 173 -10.85 -25.97 7.59
CA ASN A 173 -11.85 -26.96 7.18
C ASN A 173 -11.32 -28.41 7.18
N SER A 174 -10.03 -28.66 7.43
CA SER A 174 -9.43 -30.00 7.28
C SER A 174 -8.81 -30.56 8.55
N VAL A 175 -9.32 -31.71 8.98
CA VAL A 175 -8.78 -32.59 10.05
C VAL A 175 -7.43 -33.23 9.66
N ALA A 176 -6.90 -32.95 8.48
CA ALA A 176 -5.55 -33.36 8.10
C ALA A 176 -4.66 -32.12 7.98
N ALA A 177 -4.00 -31.80 9.09
CA ALA A 177 -2.79 -31.00 9.09
C ALA A 177 -1.80 -31.66 8.07
N GLY A 178 -1.75 -31.15 6.83
CA GLY A 178 -0.88 -31.66 5.76
C GLY A 178 -1.40 -31.48 4.33
N SER A 179 -2.61 -30.94 4.14
CA SER A 179 -3.19 -30.73 2.81
C SER A 179 -2.58 -29.54 2.05
N ALA A 180 -2.39 -29.71 0.74
CA ALA A 180 -1.98 -28.62 -0.15
C ALA A 180 -2.99 -27.45 -0.13
N PRO A 181 -2.55 -26.19 -0.28
CA PRO A 181 -3.39 -25.01 -0.40
C PRO A 181 -4.50 -25.22 -1.42
N SER A 182 -5.75 -25.17 -0.99
CA SER A 182 -6.92 -25.27 -1.86
C SER A 182 -7.91 -24.17 -1.52
N VAL A 183 -8.99 -24.07 -2.28
CA VAL A 183 -10.07 -23.15 -1.94
C VAL A 183 -10.84 -23.70 -0.72
N PRO A 184 -11.02 -22.92 0.36
CA PRO A 184 -11.73 -23.36 1.56
C PRO A 184 -13.09 -24.02 1.28
N GLU A 185 -13.33 -25.22 1.82
CA GLU A 185 -14.60 -25.95 1.62
C GLU A 185 -15.82 -25.15 2.05
N ALA A 186 -15.74 -24.39 3.14
CA ALA A 186 -16.84 -23.58 3.64
C ALA A 186 -17.33 -22.50 2.66
N TYR A 187 -16.49 -22.06 1.72
CA TYR A 187 -16.97 -21.23 0.62
C TYR A 187 -18.02 -21.95 -0.22
N SER A 188 -17.82 -23.24 -0.47
CA SER A 188 -18.79 -24.04 -1.22
C SER A 188 -20.09 -24.33 -0.50
N ARG A 189 -20.07 -24.33 0.84
CA ARG A 189 -21.27 -24.48 1.67
C ARG A 189 -22.01 -23.17 1.89
N ASN A 190 -21.48 -22.07 1.37
CA ASN A 190 -22.03 -20.72 1.51
C ASN A 190 -22.03 -20.21 2.97
N ASP A 191 -21.20 -20.80 3.85
CA ASP A 191 -21.20 -20.49 5.29
C ASP A 191 -20.82 -19.02 5.54
N VAL A 192 -19.80 -18.53 4.83
CA VAL A 192 -19.26 -17.16 5.00
C VAL A 192 -20.06 -16.08 4.31
N PHE A 193 -20.81 -16.42 3.26
CA PHE A 193 -21.63 -15.45 2.52
C PHE A 193 -23.10 -15.45 2.95
N ALA A 194 -23.40 -16.11 4.07
CA ALA A 194 -24.69 -16.05 4.75
C ALA A 194 -24.83 -14.86 5.71
N SER A 195 -23.77 -14.05 5.89
CA SER A 195 -23.72 -12.92 6.82
C SER A 195 -23.12 -11.65 6.21
N GLY A 196 -23.22 -10.54 6.95
CA GLY A 196 -22.60 -9.26 6.62
C GLY A 196 -23.10 -8.65 5.31
N ILE A 197 -22.19 -8.01 4.57
CA ILE A 197 -22.49 -7.41 3.26
C ILE A 197 -22.94 -8.46 2.23
N PHE A 198 -22.42 -9.68 2.36
CA PHE A 198 -22.64 -10.77 1.42
C PHE A 198 -24.02 -11.45 1.58
N GLN A 199 -24.69 -11.20 2.70
CA GLN A 199 -25.98 -11.81 3.01
C GLN A 199 -27.04 -11.39 1.99
N LYS A 200 -27.66 -12.38 1.36
CA LYS A 200 -28.64 -12.17 0.29
C LYS A 200 -29.96 -11.58 0.76
N GLU A 201 -30.46 -12.02 1.93
CA GLU A 201 -31.80 -11.71 2.42
C GLU A 201 -31.86 -10.30 3.03
N PRO A 202 -32.44 -9.30 2.36
CA PRO A 202 -32.40 -7.91 2.84
C PRO A 202 -33.30 -7.69 4.08
N ALA A 203 -34.38 -8.46 4.19
CA ALA A 203 -35.46 -8.25 5.16
C ALA A 203 -35.09 -8.65 6.61
N ALA A 204 -34.12 -9.53 6.81
CA ALA A 204 -33.72 -9.98 8.15
C ALA A 204 -32.75 -9.00 8.84
N VAL A 205 -32.05 -8.13 8.08
CA VAL A 205 -30.87 -7.41 8.62
C VAL A 205 -30.68 -5.97 8.12
N ASN A 206 -31.57 -5.42 7.28
CA ASN A 206 -31.38 -4.09 6.64
C ASN A 206 -30.10 -4.02 5.79
N ASN A 207 -29.71 -5.13 5.14
CA ASN A 207 -28.58 -5.15 4.21
C ASN A 207 -28.97 -4.51 2.86
N LYS A 208 -28.35 -3.38 2.52
CA LYS A 208 -28.57 -2.67 1.25
C LYS A 208 -27.87 -3.30 0.03
N PHE A 209 -27.15 -4.40 0.24
CA PHE A 209 -26.39 -5.11 -0.78
C PHE A 209 -27.01 -6.46 -1.18
N GLY A 210 -28.11 -6.88 -0.54
CA GLY A 210 -28.74 -8.19 -0.81
C GLY A 210 -29.30 -8.36 -2.23
N ASP A 211 -29.48 -7.27 -2.98
CA ASP A 211 -29.89 -7.27 -4.40
C ASP A 211 -28.72 -7.27 -5.40
N TRP A 212 -27.47 -7.21 -4.94
CA TRP A 212 -26.30 -7.20 -5.82
C TRP A 212 -25.95 -8.63 -6.23
N ALA A 213 -25.51 -8.80 -7.48
CA ALA A 213 -24.83 -10.02 -7.88
C ALA A 213 -23.46 -10.07 -7.18
N LEU A 214 -22.95 -11.27 -6.92
CA LEU A 214 -21.72 -11.46 -6.14
C LEU A 214 -20.82 -12.50 -6.80
N VAL A 215 -19.58 -12.11 -7.10
CA VAL A 215 -18.49 -13.02 -7.44
C VAL A 215 -17.48 -13.02 -6.31
N VAL A 216 -17.04 -14.22 -5.93
CA VAL A 216 -16.07 -14.47 -4.87
C VAL A 216 -14.86 -15.15 -5.49
N ILE A 217 -13.69 -14.52 -5.32
CA ILE A 217 -12.40 -14.94 -5.85
C ILE A 217 -11.48 -15.30 -4.66
N PRO A 218 -11.29 -16.60 -4.36
CA PRO A 218 -10.43 -17.04 -3.25
C PRO A 218 -8.93 -16.96 -3.59
N ASP A 219 -8.11 -16.60 -2.62
CA ASP A 219 -6.65 -16.73 -2.72
C ASP A 219 -6.20 -18.09 -2.18
N CYS A 220 -5.62 -18.91 -3.06
CA CYS A 220 -4.94 -20.15 -2.69
C CYS A 220 -3.44 -20.13 -3.03
N THR A 221 -2.91 -18.98 -3.45
CA THR A 221 -1.55 -18.80 -3.99
C THR A 221 -0.64 -18.01 -3.05
N GLY A 222 -1.21 -17.35 -2.03
CA GLY A 222 -0.46 -16.68 -0.96
C GLY A 222 0.28 -15.43 -1.43
N ASP A 223 -0.17 -14.85 -2.54
CA ASP A 223 0.36 -13.65 -3.20
C ASP A 223 -0.71 -12.55 -3.32
N LEU A 224 -1.80 -12.69 -2.57
CA LEU A 224 -2.86 -11.70 -2.44
C LEU A 224 -3.47 -11.28 -3.79
N HIS A 225 -3.54 -12.21 -4.75
CA HIS A 225 -4.06 -12.03 -6.12
C HIS A 225 -3.21 -11.18 -7.08
N MET A 226 -1.95 -10.90 -6.74
CA MET A 226 -1.05 -10.06 -7.56
C MET A 226 0.08 -10.83 -8.26
N GLY A 227 0.33 -12.09 -7.89
CA GLY A 227 1.49 -12.84 -8.36
C GLY A 227 1.29 -13.54 -9.71
N ASN A 228 2.38 -13.69 -10.45
CA ASN A 228 2.45 -14.52 -11.66
C ASN A 228 3.80 -15.26 -11.82
N ARG A 229 4.29 -15.87 -10.75
CA ARG A 229 5.56 -16.60 -10.73
C ARG A 229 5.48 -17.92 -9.97
N SER A 230 6.34 -18.86 -10.35
CA SER A 230 6.65 -20.02 -9.51
C SER A 230 8.05 -19.81 -8.95
N TYR A 231 8.17 -19.83 -7.63
CA TYR A 231 9.40 -19.47 -6.93
C TYR A 231 9.78 -20.55 -5.92
N THR A 232 11.03 -20.99 -5.97
CA THR A 232 11.57 -21.96 -5.02
C THR A 232 12.28 -21.24 -3.89
N TYR A 233 11.72 -21.37 -2.69
CA TYR A 233 12.36 -20.89 -1.46
C TYR A 233 13.34 -21.95 -0.97
N SER A 234 14.63 -21.59 -0.93
CA SER A 234 15.73 -22.49 -0.60
C SER A 234 16.38 -22.07 0.73
N PRO A 235 15.91 -22.55 1.89
CA PRO A 235 16.55 -22.30 3.17
C PRO A 235 17.87 -23.09 3.29
N ALA A 236 18.67 -22.82 4.33
CA ALA A 236 19.97 -23.45 4.53
C ALA A 236 19.92 -24.99 4.64
N ASP A 237 18.79 -25.55 5.10
CA ASP A 237 18.52 -26.99 5.03
C ASP A 237 17.77 -27.30 3.73
N ALA A 238 18.49 -27.90 2.78
CA ALA A 238 17.97 -28.33 1.48
C ALA A 238 16.68 -29.19 1.56
N ARG A 239 16.46 -29.92 2.67
CA ARG A 239 15.23 -30.72 2.87
C ARG A 239 13.98 -29.87 3.11
N LYS A 240 14.15 -28.56 3.30
CA LYS A 240 13.08 -27.60 3.55
C LYS A 240 12.81 -26.70 2.34
N CYS A 241 13.34 -27.02 1.16
CA CYS A 241 13.00 -26.28 -0.05
C CYS A 241 11.49 -26.43 -0.36
N ILE A 242 10.86 -25.35 -0.80
CA ILE A 242 9.48 -25.41 -1.31
C ILE A 242 9.33 -24.53 -2.55
N THR A 243 8.71 -25.08 -3.58
CA THR A 243 8.22 -24.31 -4.73
C THR A 243 6.81 -23.84 -4.46
N ALA A 244 6.63 -22.52 -4.39
CA ALA A 244 5.34 -21.88 -4.33
C ALA A 244 4.95 -21.37 -5.72
N HIS A 245 3.73 -21.69 -6.16
CA HIS A 245 3.12 -21.15 -7.37
C HIS A 245 2.28 -19.92 -7.01
N HIS A 246 2.93 -18.76 -6.96
CA HIS A 246 2.29 -17.45 -6.84
C HIS A 246 1.62 -17.06 -8.16
N ARG A 247 0.45 -17.64 -8.43
CA ARG A 247 -0.34 -17.45 -9.67
C ARG A 247 -1.67 -16.75 -9.41
N GLY A 248 -1.74 -15.94 -8.36
CA GLY A 248 -2.94 -15.23 -7.95
C GLY A 248 -3.50 -14.31 -9.03
N ALA A 249 -2.64 -13.59 -9.75
CA ALA A 249 -3.08 -12.73 -10.86
C ALA A 249 -3.69 -13.56 -12.00
N ALA A 250 -3.09 -14.70 -12.34
CA ALA A 250 -3.66 -15.59 -13.36
C ALA A 250 -5.03 -16.14 -12.93
N ASN A 251 -5.13 -16.64 -11.70
CA ASN A 251 -6.36 -17.18 -11.11
C ASN A 251 -7.48 -16.12 -11.06
N ALA A 252 -7.17 -14.95 -10.51
CA ALA A 252 -8.07 -13.81 -10.41
C ALA A 252 -8.50 -13.29 -11.80
N GLY A 253 -7.56 -13.19 -12.74
CA GLY A 253 -7.82 -12.71 -14.08
C GLY A 253 -8.88 -13.52 -14.81
N MET A 254 -8.91 -14.85 -14.65
CA MET A 254 -9.96 -15.69 -15.23
C MET A 254 -11.35 -15.42 -14.64
N ALA A 255 -11.43 -15.10 -13.35
CA ALA A 255 -12.69 -14.74 -12.70
C ALA A 255 -13.14 -13.32 -13.09
N VAL A 256 -12.21 -12.37 -13.17
CA VAL A 256 -12.47 -10.98 -13.59
C VAL A 256 -12.90 -10.92 -15.06
N ASP A 257 -12.25 -11.68 -15.94
CA ASP A 257 -12.67 -11.82 -17.35
C ASP A 257 -14.09 -12.38 -17.46
N TRP A 258 -14.42 -13.39 -16.64
CA TRP A 258 -15.78 -13.91 -16.57
C TRP A 258 -16.79 -12.84 -16.13
N VAL A 259 -16.47 -12.05 -15.10
CA VAL A 259 -17.31 -10.92 -14.66
C VAL A 259 -17.56 -9.93 -15.79
N ILE A 260 -16.51 -9.52 -16.50
CA ILE A 260 -16.61 -8.53 -17.58
C ILE A 260 -17.48 -9.06 -18.72
N ARG A 261 -17.31 -10.32 -19.12
CA ARG A 261 -18.10 -10.92 -20.21
C ARG A 261 -19.56 -11.10 -19.85
N ASN A 262 -19.87 -11.54 -18.63
CA ASN A 262 -21.24 -11.85 -18.22
C ASN A 262 -22.01 -10.59 -17.77
N TRP A 263 -21.31 -9.57 -17.24
CA TRP A 263 -21.92 -8.37 -16.65
C TRP A 263 -21.39 -7.06 -17.27
N ALA A 264 -21.16 -7.07 -18.59
CA ALA A 264 -20.71 -5.89 -19.35
C ALA A 264 -21.62 -4.65 -19.20
N GLY A 265 -22.89 -4.86 -18.85
CA GLY A 265 -23.89 -3.80 -18.64
C GLY A 265 -24.02 -3.28 -17.21
N ALA A 266 -23.17 -3.72 -16.26
CA ALA A 266 -23.24 -3.28 -14.87
C ALA A 266 -23.03 -1.76 -14.75
N LYS A 267 -23.84 -1.10 -13.91
CA LYS A 267 -23.76 0.34 -13.64
C LYS A 267 -22.93 0.65 -12.40
N HIS A 268 -22.93 -0.26 -11.43
CA HIS A 268 -22.16 -0.16 -10.19
C HIS A 268 -21.37 -1.44 -9.98
N VAL A 269 -20.06 -1.32 -9.78
CA VAL A 269 -19.19 -2.43 -9.42
C VAL A 269 -18.46 -2.09 -8.14
N LEU A 270 -18.74 -2.88 -7.10
CA LEU A 270 -18.07 -2.79 -5.82
C LEU A 270 -17.03 -3.91 -5.72
N VAL A 271 -15.76 -3.53 -5.78
CA VAL A 271 -14.63 -4.43 -5.62
C VAL A 271 -14.25 -4.46 -4.14
N LEU A 272 -14.19 -5.66 -3.55
CA LEU A 272 -14.00 -5.85 -2.12
C LEU A 272 -12.76 -6.69 -1.88
N GLY A 273 -11.91 -6.29 -0.93
CA GLY A 273 -10.83 -7.12 -0.41
C GLY A 273 -11.14 -7.47 1.04
N ALA A 274 -11.36 -8.75 1.34
CA ALA A 274 -11.77 -9.20 2.68
C ALA A 274 -11.10 -10.51 3.09
N GLY A 275 -11.16 -10.82 4.39
CA GLY A 275 -10.80 -12.14 4.91
C GLY A 275 -12.00 -13.09 4.91
N TYR A 276 -11.74 -14.39 4.91
CA TYR A 276 -12.76 -15.44 5.03
C TYR A 276 -13.50 -15.39 6.38
N SER A 277 -12.77 -15.27 7.49
CA SER A 277 -13.32 -15.40 8.84
C SER A 277 -12.44 -14.69 9.86
N GLU A 278 -12.88 -14.62 11.11
CA GLU A 278 -12.03 -14.13 12.22
C GLU A 278 -10.70 -14.88 12.37
N ALA A 279 -10.53 -16.07 11.80
CA ALA A 279 -9.27 -16.79 11.81
C ALA A 279 -8.32 -16.45 10.65
N SER A 280 -8.79 -15.67 9.66
CA SER A 280 -7.96 -15.20 8.55
C SER A 280 -6.75 -14.42 9.06
N LYS A 281 -5.61 -14.58 8.39
CA LYS A 281 -4.32 -13.94 8.69
C LYS A 281 -3.86 -12.98 7.58
N ALA A 282 -4.75 -12.67 6.64
CA ALA A 282 -4.66 -11.55 5.72
C ALA A 282 -6.06 -11.28 5.15
N SER A 283 -6.19 -10.25 4.33
CA SER A 283 -7.38 -10.00 3.52
C SER A 283 -7.00 -9.84 2.05
N GLY A 284 -7.96 -10.02 1.13
CA GLY A 284 -7.73 -9.85 -0.31
C GLY A 284 -7.57 -8.40 -0.78
N ALA A 285 -7.13 -7.50 0.10
CA ALA A 285 -7.00 -6.06 -0.12
C ALA A 285 -6.19 -5.68 -1.36
N HIS A 286 -5.03 -6.33 -1.54
CA HIS A 286 -4.13 -6.07 -2.66
C HIS A 286 -4.81 -6.43 -3.99
N GLY A 287 -5.42 -7.61 -4.07
CA GLY A 287 -6.24 -8.03 -5.20
C GLY A 287 -7.34 -7.03 -5.54
N ALA A 288 -8.11 -6.61 -4.54
CA ALA A 288 -9.18 -5.65 -4.76
C ALA A 288 -8.67 -4.32 -5.35
N ALA A 289 -7.58 -3.78 -4.79
CA ALA A 289 -7.03 -2.52 -5.25
C ALA A 289 -6.41 -2.61 -6.65
N VAL A 290 -5.71 -3.71 -6.96
CA VAL A 290 -5.02 -3.91 -8.23
C VAL A 290 -5.99 -4.21 -9.37
N TRP A 291 -7.04 -4.99 -9.11
CA TRP A 291 -8.02 -5.34 -10.14
C TRP A 291 -9.08 -4.26 -10.39
N ALA A 292 -9.34 -3.35 -9.44
CA ALA A 292 -10.36 -2.31 -9.59
C ALA A 292 -10.10 -1.36 -10.79
N PRO A 293 -8.89 -0.82 -11.02
CA PRO A 293 -8.56 -0.04 -12.22
C PRO A 293 -8.74 -0.82 -13.52
N TYR A 294 -8.34 -2.09 -13.55
CA TYR A 294 -8.55 -2.93 -14.73
C TYR A 294 -10.04 -3.15 -15.01
N ILE A 295 -10.84 -3.47 -13.98
CA ILE A 295 -12.30 -3.58 -14.13
C ILE A 295 -12.90 -2.26 -14.64
N LYS A 296 -12.42 -1.11 -14.15
CA LYS A 296 -12.86 0.21 -14.61
C LYS A 296 -12.51 0.45 -16.08
N SER A 297 -11.33 0.04 -16.55
CA SER A 297 -10.94 0.19 -17.95
C SER A 297 -11.82 -0.63 -18.90
N LYS A 298 -12.33 -1.78 -18.42
CA LYS A 298 -13.22 -2.67 -19.19
C LYS A 298 -14.70 -2.32 -19.06
N LEU A 299 -15.10 -1.67 -17.97
CA LEU A 299 -16.45 -1.18 -17.72
C LEU A 299 -16.44 0.36 -17.55
N PRO A 300 -16.12 1.12 -18.61
CA PRO A 300 -15.87 2.57 -18.50
C PRO A 300 -17.11 3.35 -18.06
N ASN A 301 -18.32 2.84 -18.31
CA ASN A 301 -19.58 3.47 -17.90
C ASN A 301 -20.00 3.13 -16.46
N ALA A 302 -19.37 2.12 -15.83
CA ALA A 302 -19.70 1.71 -14.48
C ALA A 302 -19.05 2.62 -13.43
N VAL A 303 -19.75 2.87 -12.33
CA VAL A 303 -19.16 3.40 -11.10
C VAL A 303 -18.41 2.26 -10.41
N VAL A 304 -17.08 2.31 -10.42
CA VAL A 304 -16.21 1.30 -9.79
C VAL A 304 -15.66 1.83 -8.47
N ARG A 305 -15.87 1.07 -7.39
CA ARG A 305 -15.46 1.45 -6.03
C ARG A 305 -14.72 0.29 -5.40
N CYS A 306 -13.60 0.56 -4.74
CA CYS A 306 -12.79 -0.45 -4.07
C CYS A 306 -12.90 -0.26 -2.55
N VAL A 307 -13.21 -1.33 -1.82
CA VAL A 307 -13.22 -1.35 -0.35
C VAL A 307 -12.25 -2.41 0.14
N ILE A 308 -11.37 -2.01 1.04
CA ILE A 308 -10.37 -2.84 1.70
C ILE A 308 -10.82 -3.05 3.14
N ASP A 309 -11.06 -4.29 3.52
CA ASP A 309 -11.44 -4.68 4.88
C ASP A 309 -10.24 -5.34 5.58
N SER A 310 -9.93 -4.89 6.80
CA SER A 310 -8.98 -5.55 7.71
C SER A 310 -7.58 -5.83 7.14
N SER A 311 -7.03 -4.90 6.36
CA SER A 311 -5.63 -5.00 5.92
C SER A 311 -4.89 -3.68 5.99
N MET A 312 -5.45 -2.57 5.51
CA MET A 312 -4.80 -1.26 5.30
C MET A 312 -3.43 -1.33 4.56
N ALA A 313 -2.92 -2.52 4.26
CA ALA A 313 -1.56 -2.85 3.83
C ALA A 313 -0.46 -2.11 4.63
N VAL A 314 -0.59 -2.05 5.95
CA VAL A 314 0.44 -1.47 6.85
C VAL A 314 1.33 -2.60 7.35
N PHE A 315 2.54 -2.68 6.80
CA PHE A 315 3.55 -3.67 7.18
C PHE A 315 4.75 -3.02 7.88
N GLY A 316 5.49 -3.83 8.61
CA GLY A 316 6.72 -3.47 9.28
C GLY A 316 7.88 -3.21 8.29
N PRO A 317 8.98 -2.64 8.81
CA PRO A 317 10.09 -2.14 7.99
C PRO A 317 10.82 -3.20 7.17
N ASN A 318 10.67 -4.48 7.47
CA ASN A 318 11.37 -5.56 6.77
C ASN A 318 10.57 -6.16 5.60
N LEU A 319 9.38 -5.64 5.28
CA LEU A 319 8.58 -6.13 4.14
C LEU A 319 9.38 -6.11 2.83
N ASN A 320 10.01 -4.98 2.52
CA ASN A 320 10.78 -4.79 1.28
C ASN A 320 11.94 -5.78 1.16
N ALA A 321 12.62 -6.07 2.26
CA ALA A 321 13.67 -7.09 2.31
C ALA A 321 13.09 -8.50 2.09
N ALA A 322 11.92 -8.79 2.67
CA ALA A 322 11.22 -10.06 2.49
C ALA A 322 10.79 -10.31 1.03
N LEU A 323 10.48 -9.24 0.29
CA LEU A 323 10.04 -9.31 -1.11
C LEU A 323 11.11 -8.87 -2.12
N ALA A 324 12.37 -8.71 -1.69
CA ALA A 324 13.46 -8.16 -2.50
C ALA A 324 13.65 -8.86 -3.86
N ALA A 325 13.46 -10.18 -3.91
CA ALA A 325 13.61 -11.00 -5.11
C ALA A 325 12.36 -11.03 -6.02
N ASP A 326 11.31 -10.26 -5.69
CA ASP A 326 9.97 -10.35 -6.27
C ASP A 326 9.52 -11.82 -6.42
N PRO A 327 9.43 -12.57 -5.30
CA PRO A 327 9.13 -14.00 -5.39
C PRO A 327 7.74 -14.26 -5.98
N TRP A 328 6.84 -13.27 -5.89
CA TRP A 328 5.51 -13.31 -6.48
C TRP A 328 5.51 -13.04 -7.98
N GLY A 329 6.55 -12.40 -8.52
CA GLY A 329 6.60 -11.98 -9.93
C GLY A 329 5.54 -10.95 -10.26
N THR A 330 5.33 -10.00 -9.34
CA THR A 330 4.38 -8.88 -9.52
C THR A 330 4.69 -8.06 -10.77
N SER A 331 5.98 -7.90 -11.10
CA SER A 331 6.48 -7.26 -12.32
C SER A 331 6.02 -7.95 -13.63
N HIS A 332 5.61 -9.23 -13.57
CA HIS A 332 5.18 -10.03 -14.71
C HIS A 332 3.69 -10.40 -14.64
N ALA A 333 2.94 -9.78 -13.73
CA ALA A 333 1.51 -10.01 -13.60
C ALA A 333 0.78 -9.37 -14.78
N MET A 334 0.02 -10.20 -15.52
CA MET A 334 -0.73 -9.78 -16.70
C MET A 334 -2.22 -9.85 -16.44
N ALA A 335 -2.94 -8.89 -16.99
CA ALA A 335 -4.39 -8.93 -17.07
C ALA A 335 -4.86 -9.81 -18.26
N PRO A 336 -6.15 -10.20 -18.32
CA PRO A 336 -6.68 -11.10 -19.36
C PRO A 336 -6.48 -10.64 -20.81
N ASP A 337 -6.35 -9.34 -21.05
CA ASP A 337 -6.10 -8.77 -22.38
C ASP A 337 -4.61 -8.70 -22.75
N GLY A 338 -3.73 -9.24 -21.90
CA GLY A 338 -2.28 -9.22 -22.09
C GLY A 338 -1.60 -7.92 -21.66
N SER A 339 -2.34 -6.94 -21.12
CA SER A 339 -1.73 -5.74 -20.55
C SER A 339 -1.10 -6.03 -19.17
N PRO A 340 -0.07 -5.27 -18.75
CA PRO A 340 0.43 -5.33 -17.38
C PRO A 340 -0.69 -5.02 -16.37
N LEU A 341 -0.80 -5.84 -15.33
CA LEU A 341 -1.81 -5.66 -14.28
C LEU A 341 -1.41 -4.54 -13.29
N LEU A 342 -0.11 -4.43 -13.03
CA LEU A 342 0.48 -3.46 -12.10
C LEU A 342 1.18 -2.33 -12.87
N PRO A 343 1.45 -1.18 -12.22
CA PRO A 343 2.22 -0.11 -12.83
C PRO A 343 3.63 -0.60 -13.25
N PRO A 344 4.29 0.11 -14.18
CA PRO A 344 5.71 -0.10 -14.45
C PRO A 344 6.55 0.00 -13.17
N ALA A 345 7.65 -0.75 -13.11
CA ALA A 345 8.51 -0.80 -11.91
C ALA A 345 9.14 0.57 -11.57
N GLU A 346 9.26 1.46 -12.56
CA GLU A 346 9.70 2.84 -12.40
C GLU A 346 8.68 3.70 -11.65
N GLU A 347 7.41 3.30 -11.61
CA GLU A 347 6.33 3.99 -10.90
C GLU A 347 6.01 3.32 -9.56
N TRP A 348 5.98 1.99 -9.53
CA TRP A 348 5.72 1.21 -8.33
C TRP A 348 6.26 -0.22 -8.44
N HIS A 349 6.91 -0.71 -7.39
CA HIS A 349 7.33 -2.10 -7.30
C HIS A 349 7.21 -2.64 -5.87
N VAL A 350 6.71 -3.87 -5.72
CA VAL A 350 6.38 -4.48 -4.41
C VAL A 350 7.59 -4.56 -3.46
N SER A 351 8.80 -4.66 -4.00
CA SER A 351 10.02 -4.79 -3.20
C SER A 351 10.62 -3.46 -2.78
N THR A 352 10.21 -2.32 -3.36
CA THR A 352 10.80 -1.01 -3.09
C THR A 352 9.80 0.02 -2.61
N ASP A 353 8.52 -0.18 -2.88
CA ASP A 353 7.46 0.79 -2.65
C ASP A 353 6.42 0.29 -1.66
N GLU A 354 5.67 1.22 -1.06
CA GLU A 354 4.58 0.91 -0.14
C GLU A 354 3.23 0.86 -0.88
N PHE A 355 2.24 0.17 -0.30
CA PHE A 355 0.91 0.07 -0.90
C PHE A 355 0.21 1.43 -1.04
N SER A 356 0.51 2.40 -0.17
CA SER A 356 -0.06 3.75 -0.29
C SER A 356 0.34 4.43 -1.60
N THR A 357 1.59 4.27 -2.04
CA THR A 357 2.06 4.83 -3.32
C THR A 357 1.40 4.17 -4.52
N LEU A 358 1.02 2.88 -4.42
CA LEU A 358 0.21 2.20 -5.44
C LEU A 358 -1.20 2.81 -5.55
N LEU A 359 -1.87 3.03 -4.41
CA LEU A 359 -3.19 3.66 -4.41
C LEU A 359 -3.13 5.09 -4.96
N GLU A 360 -2.10 5.86 -4.60
CA GLU A 360 -1.86 7.21 -5.12
C GLU A 360 -1.67 7.20 -6.64
N TRP A 361 -0.89 6.25 -7.17
CA TRP A 361 -0.73 6.08 -8.60
C TRP A 361 -2.07 5.74 -9.27
N TYR A 362 -2.86 4.83 -8.71
CA TYR A 362 -4.17 4.48 -9.27
C TYR A 362 -5.19 5.63 -9.19
N ALA A 363 -5.18 6.41 -8.11
CA ALA A 363 -6.03 7.60 -8.00
C ALA A 363 -5.68 8.64 -9.07
N TRP A 364 -4.41 8.77 -9.44
CA TRP A 364 -3.97 9.62 -10.55
C TRP A 364 -4.29 9.01 -11.93
N ALA A 365 -3.92 7.75 -12.17
CA ALA A 365 -4.07 7.09 -13.47
C ALA A 365 -5.53 6.72 -13.80
N SER A 366 -6.39 6.59 -12.79
CA SER A 366 -7.79 6.22 -12.91
C SER A 366 -8.64 7.01 -11.90
N PRO A 367 -8.77 8.34 -12.06
CA PRO A 367 -9.38 9.22 -11.05
C PRO A 367 -10.86 8.92 -10.79
N SER A 368 -11.52 8.19 -11.68
CA SER A 368 -12.89 7.72 -11.48
C SER A 368 -13.03 6.54 -10.50
N VAL A 369 -11.93 5.87 -10.13
CA VAL A 369 -11.87 4.83 -9.10
C VAL A 369 -11.62 5.50 -7.74
N ALA A 370 -12.37 5.05 -6.73
CA ALA A 370 -12.20 5.50 -5.35
C ALA A 370 -11.98 4.28 -4.43
N PHE A 371 -11.20 4.50 -3.38
CA PHE A 371 -10.79 3.49 -2.40
C PHE A 371 -11.36 3.83 -1.01
N ALA A 372 -11.74 2.81 -0.25
CA ALA A 372 -12.08 2.95 1.15
C ALA A 372 -11.43 1.87 1.99
N ASP A 373 -10.74 2.24 3.07
CA ASP A 373 -10.32 1.28 4.10
C ASP A 373 -11.39 1.16 5.19
N ILE A 374 -11.67 -0.06 5.63
CA ILE A 374 -12.47 -0.38 6.82
C ILE A 374 -11.60 -1.21 7.74
N SER A 375 -11.40 -0.72 8.95
CA SER A 375 -10.58 -1.44 9.93
C SER A 375 -10.82 -0.99 11.36
N SER A 376 -10.03 -1.54 12.28
CA SER A 376 -9.94 -1.11 13.66
C SER A 376 -8.50 -0.77 14.06
N THR A 377 -8.35 -0.06 15.18
CA THR A 377 -7.04 0.37 15.68
C THR A 377 -6.11 -0.77 16.02
N ASP A 378 -6.65 -1.87 16.53
CA ASP A 378 -5.91 -3.02 17.06
C ASP A 378 -6.31 -4.30 16.34
N ASP A 379 -6.65 -4.20 15.05
CA ASP A 379 -6.94 -5.36 14.20
C ASP A 379 -5.77 -6.36 14.29
N GLN A 380 -6.00 -7.47 14.99
CA GLN A 380 -4.95 -8.41 15.35
C GLN A 380 -4.27 -9.04 14.13
N VAL A 381 -4.94 -9.08 12.97
CA VAL A 381 -4.33 -9.60 11.73
C VAL A 381 -3.26 -8.64 11.26
N GLN A 382 -3.58 -7.35 11.21
CA GLN A 382 -2.65 -6.34 10.74
C GLN A 382 -1.53 -6.07 11.73
N VAL A 383 -1.83 -6.09 13.03
CA VAL A 383 -0.78 -6.01 14.07
C VAL A 383 0.19 -7.17 13.92
N ALA A 384 -0.30 -8.40 13.72
CA ALA A 384 0.56 -9.56 13.53
C ALA A 384 1.38 -9.49 12.24
N ASP A 385 0.78 -9.06 11.12
CA ASP A 385 1.47 -8.87 9.84
C ASP A 385 2.55 -7.78 9.96
N PHE A 386 2.27 -6.72 10.70
CA PHE A 386 3.22 -5.65 10.97
C PHE A 386 4.40 -6.14 11.84
N GLU A 387 4.13 -6.93 12.89
CA GLU A 387 5.17 -7.50 13.76
C GLU A 387 6.04 -8.54 13.05
N VAL A 388 5.45 -9.46 12.28
CA VAL A 388 6.20 -10.50 11.55
C VAL A 388 7.10 -9.90 10.47
N THR A 389 6.76 -8.71 9.98
CA THR A 389 7.58 -7.92 9.05
C THR A 389 8.48 -6.90 9.78
N GLY A 390 8.77 -7.10 11.06
CA GLY A 390 9.80 -6.37 11.81
C GLY A 390 9.31 -5.13 12.58
N GLY A 391 8.00 -4.92 12.63
CA GLY A 391 7.37 -3.91 13.47
C GLY A 391 7.21 -4.38 14.92
N LEU A 392 6.64 -3.52 15.75
CA LEU A 392 6.32 -3.73 17.16
C LEU A 392 4.90 -3.21 17.42
N ARG A 393 4.08 -3.95 18.17
CA ARG A 393 2.75 -3.47 18.59
C ARG A 393 2.84 -2.15 19.38
N SER A 394 3.86 -2.04 20.20
CA SER A 394 4.25 -0.82 20.89
C SER A 394 5.77 -0.77 20.91
N ASP A 395 6.34 0.29 20.36
CA ASP A 395 7.76 0.58 20.54
C ASP A 395 7.89 1.56 21.72
N CYS A 396 8.53 1.12 22.82
CA CYS A 396 8.66 1.91 24.06
C CYS A 396 9.30 3.27 23.76
N CYS A 397 8.47 4.29 23.56
CA CYS A 397 8.88 5.68 23.54
C CYS A 397 9.06 6.10 24.98
N LEU A 398 10.28 6.04 25.50
CA LEU A 398 10.66 6.97 26.56
C LEU A 398 10.42 8.35 25.98
N ASN A 399 9.33 8.96 26.43
CA ASN A 399 9.10 10.38 26.41
C ASN A 399 9.21 11.05 25.04
N GLY A 400 8.07 11.32 24.40
CA GLY A 400 8.02 12.30 23.32
C GLY A 400 7.91 11.75 21.91
N CYS A 401 7.03 10.77 21.73
CA CYS A 401 6.33 10.48 20.49
C CYS A 401 4.96 9.95 20.92
N GLY A 402 3.87 10.66 20.60
CA GLY A 402 2.57 10.50 21.27
C GLY A 402 1.93 9.12 21.11
N CYS A 403 2.28 8.21 22.02
CA CYS A 403 1.50 7.03 22.34
C CYS A 403 0.32 7.44 23.23
N ASN A 404 -0.88 7.02 22.86
CA ASN A 404 -2.14 7.38 23.50
C ASN A 404 -2.44 6.52 24.75
N PHE A 405 -1.43 6.21 25.57
CA PHE A 405 -1.62 5.50 26.83
C PHE A 405 -1.03 6.30 27.99
N GLY A 406 -1.92 6.84 28.81
CA GLY A 406 -1.56 7.38 30.11
C GLY A 406 -1.04 6.28 31.03
N THR A 407 0.05 6.60 31.73
CA THR A 407 0.49 6.10 33.05
C THR A 407 0.72 4.59 33.22
N ASP A 408 1.88 4.28 33.83
CA ASP A 408 2.34 2.99 34.35
C ASP A 408 2.94 1.98 33.35
N PHE A 409 4.25 2.10 33.07
CA PHE A 409 5.14 0.92 33.02
C PHE A 409 6.55 1.28 33.46
N GLY A 410 7.03 0.56 34.47
CA GLY A 410 8.34 0.75 35.09
C GLY A 410 9.51 0.44 34.15
N VAL A 411 10.51 1.31 34.21
CA VAL A 411 11.80 1.24 33.52
C VAL A 411 12.55 -0.06 33.86
N SER A 412 12.88 -0.87 32.85
CA SER A 412 13.94 -1.87 32.95
C SER A 412 15.29 -1.21 32.65
N ALA A 413 16.19 -1.26 33.63
CA ALA A 413 17.55 -0.75 33.52
C ALA A 413 18.35 -1.56 32.49
N GLY A 414 18.75 -0.93 31.38
CA GLY A 414 19.63 -1.56 30.38
C GLY A 414 19.54 -1.02 28.95
N ALA A 415 18.60 -0.14 28.61
CA ALA A 415 18.55 0.49 27.28
C ALA A 415 19.61 1.61 27.13
N PRO A 416 20.25 1.76 25.96
CA PRO A 416 21.23 2.81 25.72
C PRO A 416 20.64 4.22 25.95
N PRO A 417 21.42 5.21 26.41
CA PRO A 417 20.86 6.42 27.04
C PRO A 417 20.13 7.39 26.10
N PHE A 418 20.20 7.20 24.78
CA PHE A 418 19.52 8.07 23.80
C PHE A 418 18.90 7.19 22.70
N GLY A 419 17.63 6.86 22.92
CA GLY A 419 16.85 5.93 22.09
C GLY A 419 16.56 6.45 20.68
N VAL A 420 16.48 5.48 19.77
CA VAL A 420 16.16 5.57 18.34
C VAL A 420 15.02 6.55 18.05
N VAL A 421 15.10 7.25 16.91
CA VAL A 421 14.02 8.13 16.43
C VAL A 421 12.68 7.36 16.34
N GLY A 422 11.80 7.69 17.29
CA GLY A 422 10.44 8.14 17.04
C GLY A 422 9.43 7.13 16.50
N GLY A 423 9.30 5.95 17.10
CA GLY A 423 8.22 5.01 16.77
C GLY A 423 8.28 4.50 15.33
N GLY A 424 9.49 4.41 14.75
CA GLY A 424 9.73 3.88 13.40
C GLY A 424 9.32 2.42 13.22
N ARG A 425 9.13 1.70 14.33
CA ARG A 425 8.60 0.34 14.39
C ARG A 425 7.25 0.27 15.10
N ASP A 426 6.63 1.39 15.43
CA ASP A 426 5.39 1.41 16.22
C ASP A 426 4.15 1.25 15.33
N TRP A 427 3.31 0.26 15.65
CA TRP A 427 2.07 -0.01 14.92
C TRP A 427 1.12 1.18 14.92
N THR A 428 0.88 1.77 16.09
CA THR A 428 -0.09 2.87 16.27
C THR A 428 0.30 4.06 15.41
N LYS A 429 1.60 4.41 15.40
CA LYS A 429 2.15 5.51 14.60
C LYS A 429 2.11 5.19 13.10
N SER A 430 2.55 4.00 12.69
CA SER A 430 2.60 3.58 11.28
C SER A 430 1.20 3.56 10.66
N ARG A 431 0.23 2.96 11.37
CA ARG A 431 -1.19 2.95 11.00
C ARG A 431 -1.73 4.36 10.82
N LYS A 432 -1.59 5.21 11.84
CA LYS A 432 -2.07 6.61 11.81
C LYS A 432 -1.50 7.34 10.59
N VAL A 433 -0.18 7.32 10.44
CA VAL A 433 0.53 8.07 9.41
C VAL A 433 0.09 7.62 8.02
N THR A 434 -0.08 6.33 7.82
CA THR A 434 -0.57 5.76 6.56
C THR A 434 -1.94 6.35 6.19
N MET A 435 -2.88 6.34 7.14
CA MET A 435 -4.23 6.86 6.92
C MET A 435 -4.22 8.37 6.65
N LEU A 436 -3.47 9.15 7.44
CA LEU A 436 -3.38 10.61 7.25
C LEU A 436 -2.74 10.97 5.90
N ARG A 437 -1.72 10.22 5.46
CA ARG A 437 -1.10 10.42 4.15
C ARG A 437 -2.07 10.14 3.01
N ARG A 438 -2.81 9.03 3.06
CA ARG A 438 -3.84 8.71 2.05
C ARG A 438 -4.93 9.79 1.98
N ILE A 439 -5.40 10.27 3.13
CA ILE A 439 -6.38 11.37 3.20
C ILE A 439 -5.82 12.67 2.61
N ARG A 440 -4.54 12.98 2.87
CA ARG A 440 -3.88 14.20 2.36
C ARG A 440 -3.70 14.15 0.85
N ARG A 441 -3.22 13.01 0.34
CA ARG A 441 -2.78 12.85 -1.06
C ARG A 441 -3.90 12.44 -2.02
N MET A 442 -4.95 11.82 -1.49
CA MET A 442 -6.12 11.39 -2.28
C MET A 442 -7.43 11.92 -1.68
N PRO A 443 -7.57 13.24 -1.46
CA PRO A 443 -8.74 13.80 -0.77
C PRO A 443 -10.07 13.48 -1.48
N ASP A 444 -10.01 13.30 -2.79
CA ASP A 444 -11.16 13.07 -3.67
C ASP A 444 -11.47 11.58 -3.86
N ASN A 445 -10.47 10.71 -3.74
CA ASN A 445 -10.56 9.30 -4.09
C ASN A 445 -10.54 8.37 -2.88
N TYR A 446 -10.08 8.81 -1.71
CA TYR A 446 -9.87 7.96 -0.55
C TYR A 446 -10.83 8.24 0.59
N ARG A 447 -11.37 7.19 1.21
CA ARG A 447 -12.19 7.25 2.43
C ARG A 447 -11.68 6.23 3.45
N SER A 448 -12.00 6.43 4.73
CA SER A 448 -11.66 5.47 5.77
C SER A 448 -12.78 5.35 6.80
N TRP A 449 -13.00 4.14 7.29
CA TRP A 449 -13.82 3.81 8.45
C TRP A 449 -12.94 3.10 9.48
N LEU A 450 -12.69 3.74 10.61
CA LEU A 450 -11.82 3.20 11.66
C LEU A 450 -12.56 3.11 12.98
N HIS A 451 -12.61 1.91 13.54
CA HIS A 451 -13.21 1.65 14.85
C HIS A 451 -12.11 1.44 15.91
N SER A 452 -12.36 1.78 17.18
CA SER A 452 -11.43 1.47 18.27
C SER A 452 -11.44 -0.03 18.65
N GLY A 453 -10.30 -0.60 18.99
CA GLY A 453 -10.18 -1.98 19.49
C GLY A 453 -9.84 -3.01 18.42
N GLU A 454 -10.14 -4.28 18.68
CA GLU A 454 -9.51 -5.44 17.98
C GLU A 454 -10.36 -6.11 16.88
N ARG A 455 -11.41 -5.43 16.42
CA ARG A 455 -12.40 -6.02 15.48
C ARG A 455 -11.87 -6.12 14.06
N ARG A 456 -12.26 -7.18 13.36
CA ARG A 456 -11.79 -7.48 12.00
C ARG A 456 -12.86 -8.16 11.15
N ASN A 457 -12.63 -8.23 9.83
CA ASN A 457 -13.52 -8.85 8.84
C ASN A 457 -14.94 -8.30 8.91
N TRP A 458 -15.03 -6.97 8.87
CA TRP A 458 -16.27 -6.23 9.04
C TRP A 458 -17.32 -6.58 7.99
N LEU A 459 -16.87 -6.86 6.77
CA LEU A 459 -17.75 -7.14 5.64
C LEU A 459 -18.43 -8.50 5.74
N SER A 460 -17.80 -9.51 6.34
CA SER A 460 -18.39 -10.84 6.55
C SER A 460 -19.10 -10.98 7.91
N SER A 461 -18.97 -10.01 8.82
CA SER A 461 -19.57 -10.06 10.14
C SER A 461 -21.09 -9.91 10.14
N ALA A 462 -21.79 -10.72 10.94
CA ALA A 462 -23.24 -10.57 11.19
C ALA A 462 -23.62 -9.22 11.85
N ARG A 463 -22.65 -8.52 12.45
CA ARG A 463 -22.88 -7.20 13.06
C ARG A 463 -22.87 -6.06 12.06
N PHE A 464 -22.41 -6.29 10.83
CA PHE A 464 -22.20 -5.30 9.75
C PHE A 464 -23.23 -4.16 9.69
N THR A 465 -24.53 -4.46 9.76
CA THR A 465 -25.60 -3.47 9.62
C THR A 465 -25.88 -2.65 10.88
N HIS A 466 -25.27 -3.03 12.00
CA HIS A 466 -25.35 -2.38 13.30
C HIS A 466 -24.01 -1.78 13.73
N GLU A 467 -22.98 -1.85 12.88
CA GLU A 467 -21.66 -1.35 13.22
C GLU A 467 -21.57 0.17 13.20
N CYS A 468 -21.03 0.72 14.29
CA CYS A 468 -20.90 2.13 14.61
C CYS A 468 -19.46 2.41 15.07
N ALA A 469 -18.73 3.34 14.45
CA ALA A 469 -17.36 3.67 14.84
C ALA A 469 -17.26 4.35 16.22
N VAL A 470 -18.30 5.07 16.63
CA VAL A 470 -18.40 5.78 17.93
C VAL A 470 -19.75 5.46 18.60
N PRO A 471 -19.78 4.60 19.65
CA PRO A 471 -21.03 4.14 20.26
C PRO A 471 -21.91 5.25 20.89
N SER A 472 -21.30 6.33 21.38
CA SER A 472 -21.99 7.37 22.17
C SER A 472 -22.78 8.40 21.35
N ASN A 473 -22.55 8.49 20.03
CA ASN A 473 -23.07 9.56 19.17
C ASN A 473 -23.86 9.05 17.94
N CYS A 474 -24.34 7.79 17.95
CA CYS A 474 -25.03 7.26 16.76
C CYS A 474 -26.45 7.83 16.60
N GLU A 475 -26.56 8.90 15.80
CA GLU A 475 -27.81 9.27 15.09
C GLU A 475 -28.08 8.32 13.90
N PRO A 476 -29.31 8.30 13.33
CA PRO A 476 -29.74 7.36 12.29
C PRO A 476 -28.91 7.28 10.99
N HIS A 477 -27.94 8.17 10.78
CA HIS A 477 -27.18 8.29 9.54
C HIS A 477 -25.82 7.55 9.51
N SER A 478 -25.29 7.06 10.63
CA SER A 478 -23.88 6.61 10.69
C SER A 478 -23.71 5.10 10.92
N ARG A 479 -24.47 4.27 10.19
CA ARG A 479 -24.25 2.81 10.14
C ARG A 479 -23.24 2.47 9.03
N LEU A 480 -22.29 1.56 9.28
CA LEU A 480 -21.29 1.12 8.28
C LEU A 480 -21.92 0.78 6.91
N VAL A 481 -23.07 0.11 6.91
CA VAL A 481 -23.84 -0.21 5.69
C VAL A 481 -24.27 1.03 4.89
N ASN A 482 -24.64 2.13 5.55
CA ASN A 482 -25.04 3.37 4.86
C ASN A 482 -23.82 4.07 4.27
N PHE A 483 -22.72 4.15 5.04
CA PHE A 483 -21.45 4.69 4.56
C PHE A 483 -20.99 3.95 3.31
N LEU A 484 -20.99 2.62 3.35
CA LEU A 484 -20.59 1.79 2.22
C LEU A 484 -21.54 1.90 1.05
N TYR A 485 -22.85 1.95 1.29
CA TYR A 485 -23.81 2.07 0.20
C TYR A 485 -23.68 3.42 -0.51
N MET A 486 -23.52 4.51 0.25
CA MET A 486 -23.22 5.84 -0.29
C MET A 486 -21.89 5.84 -1.06
N PHE A 487 -20.85 5.20 -0.54
CA PHE A 487 -19.57 5.09 -1.23
C PHE A 487 -19.67 4.29 -2.53
N ALA A 488 -20.29 3.11 -2.48
CA ALA A 488 -20.44 2.17 -3.59
C ALA A 488 -21.28 2.74 -4.74
N THR A 489 -22.27 3.57 -4.43
CA THR A 489 -23.19 4.15 -5.43
C THR A 489 -22.89 5.61 -5.78
N GLY A 490 -22.03 6.26 -5.00
CA GLY A 490 -21.67 7.66 -5.17
C GLY A 490 -20.94 7.94 -6.48
N THR A 491 -21.36 8.98 -7.20
CA THR A 491 -20.79 9.37 -8.49
C THR A 491 -19.67 10.39 -8.33
N THR A 492 -18.69 10.34 -9.24
CA THR A 492 -17.66 11.36 -9.40
C THR A 492 -17.76 11.95 -10.82
N VAL A 493 -17.75 13.28 -10.93
CA VAL A 493 -17.81 14.03 -12.19
C VAL A 493 -16.51 14.81 -12.33
N PHE A 494 -15.87 14.71 -13.48
CA PHE A 494 -14.62 15.39 -13.81
C PHE A 494 -14.85 16.44 -14.88
N ASN A 495 -14.13 17.56 -14.78
CA ASN A 495 -14.04 18.58 -15.80
C ASN A 495 -13.24 18.05 -17.01
N ALA A 496 -13.28 18.78 -18.13
CA ALA A 496 -12.56 18.41 -19.34
C ALA A 496 -11.03 18.38 -19.19
N ASP A 497 -10.49 19.10 -18.20
CA ASP A 497 -9.07 19.11 -17.84
C ASP A 497 -8.68 17.97 -16.87
N GLY A 498 -9.63 17.09 -16.52
CA GLY A 498 -9.42 15.98 -15.60
C GLY A 498 -9.56 16.34 -14.12
N SER A 499 -9.79 17.62 -13.76
CA SER A 499 -10.03 18.02 -12.38
C SER A 499 -11.40 17.56 -11.89
N LEU A 500 -11.51 17.19 -10.61
CA LEU A 500 -12.80 16.78 -10.03
C LEU A 500 -13.75 17.99 -9.94
N GLN A 501 -14.95 17.85 -10.50
CA GLN A 501 -16.03 18.84 -10.40
C GLN A 501 -16.98 18.51 -9.22
N VAL A 502 -17.40 17.26 -9.12
CA VAL A 502 -18.36 16.80 -8.10
C VAL A 502 -17.94 15.42 -7.61
N ALA A 503 -17.83 15.23 -6.30
CA ALA A 503 -17.77 13.91 -5.67
C ALA A 503 -18.94 13.73 -4.71
N ASN A 504 -19.89 12.88 -5.10
CA ASN A 504 -20.99 12.43 -4.24
C ASN A 504 -20.57 11.20 -3.42
N LEU A 505 -19.39 11.28 -2.82
CA LEU A 505 -18.88 10.26 -1.90
C LEU A 505 -19.20 10.68 -0.45
N PRO A 506 -19.18 9.75 0.52
CA PRO A 506 -19.25 10.12 1.93
C PRO A 506 -18.28 11.28 2.22
N PRO A 507 -18.71 12.35 2.91
CA PRO A 507 -17.91 13.55 3.02
C PRO A 507 -16.60 13.28 3.78
N THR A 508 -15.47 13.71 3.19
CA THR A 508 -14.18 13.86 3.89
C THR A 508 -14.11 15.16 4.68
N ASN A 509 -15.02 16.09 4.39
CA ASN A 509 -14.96 17.47 4.83
C ASN A 509 -15.50 17.66 6.24
N ARG A 510 -14.81 17.05 7.20
CA ARG A 510 -14.79 17.60 8.54
C ARG A 510 -13.38 18.12 8.81
N THR A 511 -13.28 19.19 9.61
CA THR A 511 -12.02 19.82 10.05
C THR A 511 -11.01 18.78 10.55
N TYR A 512 -9.71 19.10 10.62
CA TYR A 512 -8.70 18.18 11.18
C TYR A 512 -9.15 17.56 12.50
N VAL A 513 -9.66 18.39 13.40
CA VAL A 513 -10.31 17.99 14.67
C VAL A 513 -11.39 16.94 14.43
N ASN A 514 -12.33 17.18 13.51
CA ASN A 514 -13.36 16.20 13.20
C ASN A 514 -12.89 14.98 12.38
N ARG A 515 -11.67 14.94 11.83
CA ARG A 515 -11.06 13.70 11.24
C ARG A 515 -10.33 12.89 12.30
N VAL A 516 -9.73 13.56 13.26
CA VAL A 516 -9.06 12.97 14.43
C VAL A 516 -10.10 12.51 15.48
N PHE A 517 -11.27 13.17 15.57
CA PHE A 517 -12.30 12.96 16.59
C PHE A 517 -13.73 12.68 16.05
N GLY A 518 -13.89 12.36 14.76
CA GLY A 518 -15.17 12.36 14.03
C GLY A 518 -16.18 11.21 14.27
N GLU A 519 -17.22 11.16 13.41
CA GLU A 519 -18.32 10.17 13.47
C GLU A 519 -18.04 8.86 12.70
N VAL A 520 -17.14 8.88 11.71
CA VAL A 520 -16.82 7.73 10.84
C VAL A 520 -15.51 7.04 11.26
N THR A 521 -14.63 7.79 11.92
CA THR A 521 -13.37 7.35 12.52
C THR A 521 -13.48 7.57 14.01
N CYS A 522 -13.12 6.57 14.82
CA CYS A 522 -13.23 6.66 16.27
C CYS A 522 -12.44 7.85 16.83
N SER A 523 -12.91 8.38 17.96
CA SER A 523 -12.20 9.48 18.64
C SER A 523 -10.78 9.05 19.04
N GLY A 524 -9.77 9.78 18.58
CA GLY A 524 -8.36 9.50 18.88
C GLY A 524 -7.72 8.40 18.03
N CYS A 525 -8.46 7.72 17.14
CA CYS A 525 -7.93 6.70 16.22
C CYS A 525 -6.76 7.22 15.36
N LEU A 526 -6.77 8.52 15.04
CA LEU A 526 -5.75 9.20 14.23
C LEU A 526 -5.01 10.30 15.02
N GLY A 527 -5.12 10.34 16.35
CA GLY A 527 -4.37 11.28 17.18
C GLY A 527 -2.91 10.83 17.34
N GLY A 528 -1.95 11.74 17.51
CA GLY A 528 -0.58 11.29 17.84
C GLY A 528 0.52 12.33 17.99
N ILE A 529 0.36 13.58 17.54
CA ILE A 529 1.10 14.67 18.19
C ILE A 529 0.14 15.27 19.19
N LEU A 530 0.42 15.04 20.48
CA LEU A 530 -0.37 15.62 21.55
C LEU A 530 -0.28 17.14 21.42
N GLY A 531 -1.43 17.81 21.38
CA GLY A 531 -1.51 19.26 21.16
C GLY A 531 -1.50 19.71 19.70
N SER A 532 -1.42 18.81 18.71
CA SER A 532 -1.57 19.20 17.31
C SER A 532 -3.03 19.48 16.96
N GLU A 533 -3.28 20.65 16.35
CA GLU A 533 -4.60 21.10 15.91
C GLU A 533 -4.77 21.09 14.38
N SER A 534 -3.74 20.68 13.62
CA SER A 534 -3.78 20.61 12.15
C SER A 534 -2.88 19.51 11.57
N MET A 535 -3.12 19.11 10.31
CA MET A 535 -2.26 18.15 9.60
C MET A 535 -0.85 18.69 9.34
N ASP A 536 -0.67 20.00 9.22
CA ASP A 536 0.66 20.59 9.04
C ASP A 536 1.41 20.70 10.37
N ALA A 537 0.70 20.82 11.49
CA ALA A 537 1.27 20.67 12.82
C ALA A 537 1.65 19.20 13.14
N GLU A 538 1.33 18.25 12.27
CA GLU A 538 1.85 16.87 12.28
C GLU A 538 3.14 16.71 11.44
N ALA A 539 3.54 17.75 10.71
CA ALA A 539 4.75 17.76 9.90
C ALA A 539 5.92 18.42 10.65
N CYS A 540 7.08 17.76 10.64
CA CYS A 540 8.35 18.26 11.18
C CYS A 540 8.30 18.75 12.64
N THR A 541 7.32 18.24 13.39
CA THR A 541 7.03 18.53 14.78
C THR A 541 7.06 17.25 15.60
N SER A 542 7.32 17.41 16.89
CA SER A 542 7.21 16.34 17.88
C SER A 542 6.69 16.93 19.18
N THR A 543 6.35 16.06 20.13
CA THR A 543 5.92 16.44 21.47
C THR A 543 7.04 16.07 22.44
N LEU A 544 7.41 16.94 23.38
CA LEU A 544 8.30 16.56 24.49
C LEU A 544 7.60 15.55 25.39
N GLY A 545 8.30 14.50 25.81
CA GLY A 545 7.80 13.64 26.88
C GLY A 545 8.32 14.02 28.26
N ASP A 546 8.15 13.10 29.21
CA ASP A 546 8.53 13.35 30.60
C ASP A 546 10.00 13.68 30.77
N ALA A 547 10.26 14.78 31.48
CA ALA A 547 11.59 15.31 31.76
C ALA A 547 12.44 15.67 30.51
N GLU A 548 11.83 15.71 29.31
CA GLU A 548 12.54 16.16 28.11
C GLU A 548 12.59 17.68 28.00
N THR A 549 13.70 18.15 27.44
CA THR A 549 14.00 19.55 27.12
C THR A 549 14.55 19.63 25.70
N LEU A 550 14.73 20.83 25.15
CA LEU A 550 15.37 20.98 23.84
C LEU A 550 16.81 20.46 23.83
N PHE A 551 17.50 20.46 24.97
CA PHE A 551 18.83 19.86 25.13
C PHE A 551 18.81 18.34 24.94
N THR A 552 17.84 17.66 25.54
CA THR A 552 17.80 16.19 25.51
C THR A 552 17.28 15.65 24.18
N VAL A 553 16.47 16.43 23.45
CA VAL A 553 15.90 15.98 22.17
C VAL A 553 16.72 16.38 20.95
N ALA A 554 17.52 17.46 20.99
CA ALA A 554 18.31 17.90 19.84
C ALA A 554 19.22 16.80 19.24
N PRO A 555 19.93 15.96 20.03
CA PRO A 555 20.76 14.89 19.50
C PRO A 555 19.98 13.83 18.71
N LYS A 556 18.68 13.64 18.97
CA LYS A 556 17.82 12.70 18.21
C LYS A 556 17.78 13.05 16.71
N TYR A 557 17.94 14.33 16.42
CA TYR A 557 17.85 14.92 15.09
C TYR A 557 19.21 15.33 14.51
N MET A 558 20.31 14.91 15.14
CA MET A 558 21.67 15.34 14.79
C MET A 558 21.80 16.87 14.73
N SER A 559 21.09 17.55 15.64
CA SER A 559 21.08 19.00 15.78
C SER A 559 21.59 19.39 17.16
N ASP A 560 21.82 20.68 17.36
CA ASP A 560 22.06 21.27 18.66
C ASP A 560 20.81 21.96 19.21
N TRP A 561 20.80 22.17 20.54
CA TRP A 561 19.67 22.77 21.24
C TRP A 561 19.44 24.24 20.86
N MET A 562 20.47 24.98 20.42
CA MET A 562 20.32 26.37 20.00
C MET A 562 19.58 26.45 18.67
N ALA A 563 19.85 25.54 17.73
CA ALA A 563 19.11 25.43 16.48
C ALA A 563 17.64 25.08 16.73
N LEU A 564 17.36 24.09 17.59
CA LEU A 564 15.98 23.75 17.98
C LEU A 564 15.30 24.91 18.70
N TRP A 565 15.98 25.58 19.62
CA TRP A 565 15.44 26.73 20.34
C TRP A 565 15.10 27.88 19.40
N SER A 566 15.99 28.19 18.45
CA SER A 566 15.78 29.21 17.42
C SER A 566 14.60 28.89 16.50
N LEU A 567 14.38 27.60 16.21
CA LEU A 567 13.24 27.14 15.40
C LEU A 567 11.89 27.27 16.12
N ASN A 568 11.90 27.30 17.45
CA ASN A 568 10.70 27.24 18.28
C ASN A 568 10.38 28.55 19.04
N GLY A 569 11.36 29.43 19.23
CA GLY A 569 11.18 30.73 19.88
C GLY A 569 10.75 30.65 21.35
N TRP A 570 11.16 29.61 22.08
CA TRP A 570 10.78 29.41 23.49
C TRP A 570 11.52 30.37 24.43
N GLU A 571 11.00 30.60 25.63
CA GLU A 571 11.67 31.47 26.61
C GLU A 571 12.92 30.81 27.24
N ALA A 572 12.87 29.50 27.49
CA ALA A 572 13.95 28.75 28.13
C ALA A 572 14.14 27.35 27.51
N PRO A 573 15.34 27.00 26.99
CA PRO A 573 15.60 25.73 26.30
C PRO A 573 15.77 24.52 27.24
N ASP A 574 16.04 24.77 28.52
CA ASP A 574 16.33 23.79 29.59
C ASP A 574 15.13 23.47 30.49
N VAL A 575 13.97 24.09 30.24
CA VAL A 575 12.75 23.81 31.00
C VAL A 575 12.05 22.58 30.43
N ALA A 576 11.82 21.59 31.30
CA ALA A 576 11.03 20.42 30.95
C ALA A 576 9.58 20.82 30.69
N GLY A 577 9.06 20.41 29.54
CA GLY A 577 7.74 20.81 29.08
C GLY A 577 6.97 19.62 28.53
N THR A 578 6.78 18.55 29.33
CA THR A 578 5.98 17.38 28.92
C THR A 578 4.71 17.81 28.19
N GLY A 579 4.46 17.23 27.01
CA GLY A 579 3.29 17.54 26.20
C GLY A 579 3.45 18.78 25.30
N SER A 580 4.53 19.55 25.44
CA SER A 580 4.79 20.72 24.59
C SER A 580 5.21 20.30 23.20
N VAL A 581 4.58 20.89 22.18
CA VAL A 581 4.91 20.66 20.77
C VAL A 581 6.11 21.51 20.38
N TYR A 582 7.10 20.91 19.74
CA TYR A 582 8.26 21.59 19.17
C TYR A 582 8.49 21.15 17.73
N ARG A 583 8.96 22.05 16.88
CA ARG A 583 9.51 21.76 15.56
C ARG A 583 10.93 21.23 15.72
N PHE A 584 11.22 20.10 15.09
CA PHE A 584 12.56 19.53 15.08
C PHE A 584 13.32 19.79 13.77
N GLY A 585 12.61 20.22 12.71
CA GLY A 585 13.21 20.51 11.41
C GLY A 585 12.35 21.45 10.57
N HIS A 586 12.92 21.89 9.45
CA HIS A 586 12.25 22.74 8.48
C HIS A 586 11.43 21.89 7.51
N MET A 587 10.24 22.38 7.14
CA MET A 587 9.49 21.82 6.01
C MET A 587 10.11 22.34 4.72
N TYR A 588 10.60 21.43 3.90
CA TYR A 588 11.10 21.71 2.56
C TYR A 588 10.12 21.17 1.53
N GLU A 589 9.64 22.03 0.63
CA GLU A 589 8.77 21.65 -0.47
C GLU A 589 9.64 21.32 -1.70
N MET A 590 9.51 20.08 -2.17
CA MET A 590 10.24 19.56 -3.33
C MET A 590 9.86 20.35 -4.59
N ARG A 591 10.85 20.75 -5.38
CA ARG A 591 10.64 21.45 -6.65
C ARG A 591 10.51 20.47 -7.82
N GLU A 592 9.94 20.95 -8.93
CA GLU A 592 9.85 20.17 -10.16
C GLU A 592 11.25 19.68 -10.60
N GLY A 593 11.38 18.37 -10.82
CA GLY A 593 12.63 17.73 -11.26
C GLY A 593 13.70 17.57 -10.18
N GLU A 594 13.50 18.10 -8.97
CA GLU A 594 14.47 18.00 -7.88
C GLU A 594 14.44 16.61 -7.23
N SER A 595 15.63 16.04 -6.99
CA SER A 595 15.81 14.76 -6.34
C SER A 595 16.12 14.89 -4.85
N MET A 596 15.81 13.86 -4.06
CA MET A 596 16.25 13.78 -2.66
C MET A 596 17.78 13.86 -2.51
N GLY A 597 18.55 13.46 -3.52
CA GLY A 597 20.00 13.56 -3.54
C GLY A 597 20.47 15.01 -3.56
N GLU A 598 19.90 15.83 -4.45
CA GLU A 598 20.20 17.26 -4.54
C GLU A 598 19.78 18.01 -3.26
N VAL A 599 18.62 17.66 -2.69
CA VAL A 599 18.20 18.20 -1.38
C VAL A 599 19.20 17.81 -0.29
N ALA A 600 19.61 16.55 -0.23
CA ALA A 600 20.58 16.09 0.77
C ALA A 600 21.91 16.84 0.66
N GLU A 601 22.45 16.96 -0.55
CA GLU A 601 23.69 17.68 -0.82
C GLU A 601 23.58 19.15 -0.39
N ARG A 602 22.49 19.82 -0.79
CA ARG A 602 22.23 21.22 -0.46
C ARG A 602 22.24 21.48 1.04
N PHE A 603 21.63 20.59 1.82
CA PHE A 603 21.53 20.73 3.28
C PHE A 603 22.66 20.03 4.06
N GLY A 604 23.71 19.60 3.36
CA GLY A 604 24.89 18.98 3.97
C GLY A 604 24.58 17.67 4.69
N THR A 605 23.55 16.95 4.27
CA THR A 605 23.08 15.69 4.87
C THR A 605 23.15 14.54 3.87
N THR A 606 22.53 13.40 4.16
CA THR A 606 22.47 12.24 3.26
C THR A 606 21.03 11.86 2.98
N VAL A 607 20.78 11.17 1.86
CA VAL A 607 19.47 10.61 1.52
C VAL A 607 18.98 9.67 2.63
N GLU A 608 19.88 8.83 3.17
CA GLU A 608 19.55 7.91 4.26
C GLU A 608 19.08 8.67 5.51
N GLU A 609 19.75 9.78 5.84
CA GLU A 609 19.35 10.61 6.96
C GLU A 609 18.00 11.31 6.72
N LEU A 610 17.74 11.79 5.49
CA LEU A 610 16.42 12.35 5.15
C LEU A 610 15.31 11.30 5.26
N LEU A 611 15.55 10.07 4.77
CA LEU A 611 14.61 8.96 4.92
C LEU A 611 14.37 8.62 6.40
N ARG A 612 15.43 8.58 7.21
CA ARG A 612 15.37 8.32 8.65
C ARG A 612 14.59 9.40 9.39
N LEU A 613 14.90 10.67 9.11
CA LEU A 613 14.26 11.85 9.71
C LEU A 613 12.76 11.93 9.38
N ASN A 614 12.38 11.50 8.18
CA ASN A 614 11.00 11.50 7.71
C ASN A 614 10.24 10.19 7.97
N ARG A 615 10.89 9.17 8.53
CA ARG A 615 10.26 7.87 8.76
C ARG A 615 9.07 7.97 9.71
N ASN A 616 7.95 7.33 9.34
CA ASN A 616 6.72 7.32 10.15
C ASN A 616 6.24 8.73 10.55
N LEU A 617 6.31 9.68 9.64
CA LEU A 617 5.68 11.00 9.74
C LEU A 617 4.72 11.23 8.59
N ILE A 618 3.88 12.27 8.66
CA ILE A 618 3.04 12.62 7.49
C ILE A 618 3.88 12.93 6.24
N THR A 619 5.14 13.33 6.44
CA THR A 619 6.17 13.55 5.41
C THR A 619 6.92 12.27 5.01
N HIS A 620 6.43 11.08 5.38
CA HIS A 620 7.13 9.83 5.14
C HIS A 620 7.50 9.65 3.67
N VAL A 621 8.79 9.42 3.44
CA VAL A 621 9.35 9.00 2.17
C VAL A 621 9.85 7.59 2.33
N HIS A 622 9.17 6.64 1.69
CA HIS A 622 9.55 5.23 1.71
C HIS A 622 10.64 4.92 0.67
N ASN A 623 10.47 5.47 -0.54
CA ASN A 623 11.40 5.34 -1.64
C ASN A 623 11.82 6.74 -2.14
N PRO A 624 13.12 7.11 -2.09
CA PRO A 624 13.60 8.42 -2.50
C PRO A 624 13.40 8.71 -3.99
N ALA A 625 13.19 7.68 -4.82
CA ALA A 625 12.87 7.84 -6.24
C ALA A 625 11.39 8.16 -6.50
N ARG A 626 10.56 8.31 -5.45
CA ARG A 626 9.11 8.56 -5.55
C ARG A 626 8.67 9.94 -5.07
N VAL A 627 9.63 10.78 -4.67
CA VAL A 627 9.32 12.17 -4.31
C VAL A 627 8.88 12.94 -5.55
N ARG A 628 7.86 13.78 -5.39
CA ARG A 628 7.27 14.59 -6.47
C ARG A 628 7.32 16.06 -6.10
N GLU A 629 7.13 16.92 -7.09
CA GLU A 629 6.88 18.34 -6.85
C GLU A 629 5.76 18.53 -5.82
N GLY A 630 5.96 19.44 -4.87
CA GLY A 630 5.00 19.72 -3.81
C GLY A 630 5.01 18.74 -2.64
N ASP A 631 5.76 17.62 -2.71
CA ASP A 631 6.00 16.80 -1.52
C ASP A 631 6.76 17.62 -0.47
N VAL A 632 6.36 17.47 0.79
CA VAL A 632 7.02 18.13 1.92
C VAL A 632 7.93 17.13 2.62
N VAL A 633 9.20 17.48 2.76
CA VAL A 633 10.23 16.70 3.46
C VAL A 633 10.75 17.51 4.64
N CYS A 634 10.86 16.89 5.80
CA CYS A 634 11.51 17.48 6.96
C CYS A 634 13.02 17.46 6.77
N VAL A 635 13.66 18.60 6.99
CA VAL A 635 15.09 18.79 6.83
C VAL A 635 15.67 19.41 8.09
N VAL A 636 16.76 18.80 8.57
CA VAL A 636 17.63 19.39 9.59
C VAL A 636 18.97 19.70 8.90
N PRO A 637 19.28 20.98 8.65
CA PRO A 637 20.49 21.36 7.93
C PRO A 637 21.74 21.11 8.77
N GLN A 638 22.75 20.51 8.17
CA GLN A 638 24.10 20.51 8.76
C GLN A 638 24.80 21.81 8.36
N TRP A 639 24.69 22.82 9.22
CA TRP A 639 25.09 24.20 8.90
C TRP A 639 26.50 24.33 8.29
N HIS A 640 27.49 23.58 8.78
CA HIS A 640 28.88 23.62 8.29
C HIS A 640 29.09 23.01 6.89
N ASN A 641 28.13 22.20 6.44
CA ASN A 641 28.14 21.50 5.15
C ASN A 641 27.04 21.99 4.21
N THR A 642 26.14 22.86 4.70
CA THR A 642 25.05 23.40 3.90
C THR A 642 25.59 24.36 2.85
N ILE A 643 25.10 24.22 1.62
CA ILE A 643 25.46 25.05 0.48
C ILE A 643 24.23 25.79 -0.06
N ASP A 644 24.46 26.94 -0.67
CA ASP A 644 23.45 27.66 -1.41
C ASP A 644 23.23 27.04 -2.81
N HIS A 645 22.33 27.64 -3.59
CA HIS A 645 22.02 27.20 -4.95
C HIS A 645 23.18 27.36 -5.94
N MET A 646 24.24 28.10 -5.59
CA MET A 646 25.46 28.25 -6.38
C MET A 646 26.58 27.31 -5.90
N GLY A 647 26.30 26.45 -4.91
CA GLY A 647 27.27 25.53 -4.32
C GLY A 647 28.20 26.18 -3.29
N GLN A 648 27.92 27.41 -2.86
CA GLN A 648 28.74 28.11 -1.86
C GLN A 648 28.29 27.74 -0.44
N LYS A 649 29.24 27.46 0.45
CA LYS A 649 28.92 27.17 1.85
C LYS A 649 28.24 28.37 2.50
N ILE A 650 27.09 28.12 3.15
CA ILE A 650 26.33 29.16 3.86
C ILE A 650 27.07 29.59 5.13
N CYS A 651 27.56 28.62 5.90
CA CYS A 651 28.44 28.87 7.02
C CYS A 651 29.88 28.66 6.56
N PRO A 652 30.75 29.67 6.67
CA PRO A 652 32.16 29.49 6.40
C PRO A 652 32.75 28.35 7.23
N SER A 653 33.67 27.57 6.65
CA SER A 653 34.48 26.63 7.42
C SER A 653 35.27 27.35 8.52
N ASP A 654 35.74 26.61 9.52
CA ASP A 654 36.49 27.01 10.74
C ASP A 654 37.68 27.99 10.56
N GLY A 655 37.96 28.44 9.34
CA GLY A 655 38.97 29.44 8.98
C GLY A 655 38.44 30.86 8.71
N GLN A 656 37.14 31.14 8.59
CA GLN A 656 36.68 32.53 8.48
C GLN A 656 36.26 33.07 9.85
N ARG A 657 36.98 34.09 10.31
CA ARG A 657 36.58 34.87 11.47
C ARG A 657 35.46 35.81 11.05
N PHE A 658 34.34 35.80 11.76
CA PHE A 658 33.32 36.84 11.63
C PHE A 658 34.00 38.21 11.78
N GLY A 659 34.08 38.98 10.69
CA GLY A 659 34.68 40.32 10.67
C GLY A 659 35.83 40.54 9.68
N GLU A 660 36.32 39.53 8.96
CA GLU A 660 37.29 39.76 7.88
C GLU A 660 36.58 40.26 6.60
N ARG A 661 36.71 41.57 6.36
CA ARG A 661 36.21 42.28 5.18
C ARG A 661 37.11 42.01 3.98
N ASP A 662 36.96 40.86 3.33
CA ASP A 662 37.59 40.63 2.02
C ASP A 662 36.53 40.62 0.90
N ALA A 663 35.86 41.76 0.69
CA ALA A 663 35.01 41.99 -0.51
C ALA A 663 34.63 43.46 -0.77
N LEU A 664 35.44 44.45 -0.37
CA LEU A 664 35.16 45.87 -0.70
C LEU A 664 36.43 46.66 -1.04
N GLN A 665 37.30 46.10 -1.89
CA GLN A 665 38.46 46.83 -2.39
C GLN A 665 38.65 46.60 -3.89
N GLU A 666 37.62 46.87 -4.69
CA GLU A 666 37.79 47.01 -6.15
C GLU A 666 36.76 47.94 -6.83
N LEU A 667 36.09 48.81 -6.07
CA LEU A 667 35.19 49.82 -6.62
C LEU A 667 35.31 51.14 -5.83
N SER A 668 36.39 51.90 -6.05
CA SER A 668 36.39 53.38 -6.01
C SER A 668 37.81 53.94 -6.11
N GLU A 669 38.37 53.93 -7.31
CA GLU A 669 39.35 54.94 -7.70
C GLU A 669 38.83 55.62 -8.96
N GLU A 670 37.98 56.63 -8.79
CA GLU A 670 37.84 57.72 -9.75
C GLU A 670 37.18 58.94 -9.07
N ALA A 671 38.06 59.91 -8.73
CA ALA A 671 37.85 61.36 -8.68
C ALA A 671 36.71 61.97 -7.83
N MET A 672 37.07 62.70 -6.77
CA MET A 672 37.05 64.19 -6.73
C MET A 672 37.33 64.74 -5.31
N PRO A 673 37.97 65.93 -5.17
CA PRO A 673 38.51 66.43 -3.91
C PRO A 673 37.44 67.15 -3.06
N GLY A 674 37.47 66.91 -1.74
CA GLY A 674 36.66 67.65 -0.77
C GLY A 674 37.44 68.82 -0.16
N GLU A 675 36.93 70.03 -0.35
CA GLU A 675 37.25 71.20 0.46
C GLU A 675 36.61 71.08 1.85
N GLU A 676 37.34 71.55 2.85
CA GLU A 676 36.96 71.62 4.26
C GLU A 676 35.77 72.57 4.51
N MET A 677 34.85 72.20 5.41
CA MET A 677 34.26 73.19 6.31
C MET A 677 33.66 72.58 7.58
N GLU A 678 33.78 73.37 8.64
CA GLU A 678 33.78 73.06 10.07
C GLU A 678 32.45 72.65 10.75
N MET A 679 32.66 72.08 11.95
CA MET A 679 31.71 71.77 13.02
C MET A 679 30.83 72.93 13.51
N GLN A 680 29.54 72.63 13.75
CA GLN A 680 28.74 73.02 14.93
C GLN A 680 27.68 71.90 15.10
N GLY A 681 27.48 71.17 16.20
CA GLY A 681 27.57 71.50 17.62
C GLY A 681 26.15 71.65 18.18
N THR A 682 25.59 70.61 18.82
CA THR A 682 24.86 70.68 20.10
C THR A 682 24.36 69.31 20.54
N ALA A 683 24.63 68.99 21.81
CA ALA A 683 24.20 67.79 22.51
C ALA A 683 22.80 67.97 23.14
N GLN A 684 22.05 66.88 23.27
CA GLN A 684 21.25 66.56 24.46
C GLN A 684 20.79 65.09 24.44
N ALA A 685 21.06 64.38 25.54
CA ALA A 685 20.59 63.03 25.83
C ALA A 685 19.48 63.09 26.93
N PRO A 686 18.98 61.97 27.46
CA PRO A 686 17.85 61.17 26.95
C PRO A 686 16.64 61.22 27.91
N MET A 687 15.47 60.72 27.48
CA MET A 687 14.34 60.46 28.40
C MET A 687 13.77 59.06 28.19
N VAL A 688 13.44 58.45 29.33
CA VAL A 688 13.21 57.03 29.60
C VAL A 688 11.77 56.60 29.34
N MET A 689 11.65 55.33 28.89
CA MET A 689 10.55 54.35 28.86
C MET A 689 9.14 54.69 29.37
N GLU A 690 8.12 54.23 28.61
CA GLU A 690 7.08 53.32 29.11
C GLU A 690 6.46 52.47 27.96
N PRO A 691 5.92 51.25 28.24
CA PRO A 691 5.53 50.25 27.23
C PRO A 691 4.02 50.27 26.91
N ALA A 692 3.65 49.98 25.65
CA ALA A 692 2.25 49.84 25.24
C ALA A 692 1.96 48.47 24.59
N LYS A 693 1.33 47.62 25.40
CA LYS A 693 0.17 46.75 25.13
C LYS A 693 0.03 46.02 23.79
N ARG A 694 0.01 44.68 23.94
CA ARG A 694 -0.76 43.65 23.22
C ARG A 694 -1.85 44.16 22.26
N LEU A 695 -1.80 43.64 21.04
CA LEU A 695 -2.92 42.99 20.34
C LEU A 695 -2.35 41.84 19.51
#